data_AF-A0A9E2B2J8-F1
#
_entry.id   AF-A0A9E2B2J8-F1
#
_cell.length_a   1.000
_cell.length_b   1.000
_cell.length_c   1.000
_cell.angle_alpha   90.00
_cell.angle_beta   90.00
_cell.angle_gamma   90.00
#
_symmetry.space_group_name_H-M   'P 1'
#
loop_
_entity.id
_entity.type
_entity.pdbx_description
1 polymer ?
#
loop_
_entity_poly.entity_id
_entity_poly.type
_entity_poly.pdbx_seq_one_letter_code
_entity_poly.pdbx_strand_id
1 'polypeptide(L)'
;MNFFLVPTKYLGLIVVLLISFTTIAQQRVTCDFVATQDTYIKLKNTGTNYGSCNTLTVDREKNDLHRILVQFDLSSIPAGSVIESAELRLYTDNGNNMDISVFQISASDVWNEGAACGSSGAANWTNRTTTASWSTTGVVGPFNGGTPIQTINGNADGIHSWTITSLTQQWINGTAVNNGVMIGSQDGGGDRTVDYNSRESSGIKPTLRITYNINLDSDYDGIMDSVDIDDDNDGILDTDECDTIVNPPLQNPDFEAIDIMTLDGGPTDVVPTSGIWKGDASHIPNWLSADTTNNYLEIWHNSQAAGNDAGGQAYSGTHWAEVNATTNDGLYQDIVSTPGNVLQWAFAHRKRTGYAGSSNEDVVRLLIGDPSGTLTSQGDFTSAGDSSWTLHTGTYTVPPGQTTTRLTFTVLSTASGSTSSGNFIDNVQLYVIPDDCADNDGDSIPDYFDLDSDNDGIPDIVEAGHGSISNGTGTIPLTSFVDTNGNGLHDAFEGLSPLDSDGDGVPNYRDLDSDNDTIFDVDEAGTERYSGSLLTHDNGDGDIDGDGVGDGLETESFRVMAVEGSCIAYFGDGILDIYDFGNGSNEYGNLNQGTGPLYVKDTDNDGIPDYIDIQSNGSSFDIANTLYANLDANNDGIIDDNTDSDGDGILDLFDTDDSSFGSPRDIDTKLQVYFDGRNDYIQDASLTS
;
A
#
# COMPACT_ATOMS: atom_id res chain seq x y z
N MET A 1 -53.14 -18.70 -43.76
CA MET A 1 -53.20 -17.42 -43.03
C MET A 1 -52.50 -17.66 -41.70
N ASN A 2 -51.23 -17.25 -41.62
CA ASN A 2 -50.44 -17.25 -40.39
C ASN A 2 -51.10 -16.35 -39.36
N PHE A 3 -51.01 -16.67 -38.07
CA PHE A 3 -50.64 -15.70 -37.03
C PHE A 3 -50.15 -16.44 -35.78
N PHE A 4 -48.87 -16.21 -35.47
CA PHE A 4 -48.24 -16.46 -34.17
C PHE A 4 -48.93 -15.61 -33.10
N LEU A 5 -49.13 -16.20 -31.92
CA LEU A 5 -49.53 -15.49 -30.70
C LEU A 5 -48.27 -15.12 -29.92
N VAL A 6 -47.98 -13.82 -29.85
CA VAL A 6 -47.16 -13.21 -28.79
C VAL A 6 -48.11 -12.35 -27.96
N PRO A 7 -48.16 -12.48 -26.62
CA PRO A 7 -48.79 -11.49 -25.77
C PRO A 7 -47.76 -10.45 -25.33
N THR A 8 -48.03 -9.20 -25.67
CA THR A 8 -47.47 -8.01 -25.04
C THR A 8 -48.07 -7.80 -23.65
N LYS A 9 -47.24 -7.43 -22.68
CA LYS A 9 -47.44 -6.26 -21.80
C LYS A 9 -46.21 -6.04 -20.92
N TYR A 10 -45.35 -5.12 -21.37
CA TYR A 10 -44.37 -4.44 -20.53
C TYR A 10 -45.12 -3.52 -19.54
N LEU A 11 -44.90 -3.73 -18.25
CA LEU A 11 -45.12 -2.74 -17.21
C LEU A 11 -43.72 -2.30 -16.75
N GLY A 12 -43.38 -1.04 -16.98
CA GLY A 12 -42.07 -0.49 -16.64
C GLY A 12 -41.83 -0.53 -15.13
N LEU A 13 -40.70 -1.10 -14.75
CA LEU A 13 -40.07 -0.91 -13.45
C LEU A 13 -38.98 0.15 -13.66
N ILE A 14 -39.22 1.36 -13.15
CA ILE A 14 -38.15 2.35 -12.99
C ILE A 14 -37.34 1.87 -11.79
N VAL A 15 -36.19 1.26 -12.04
CA VAL A 15 -35.17 1.04 -11.01
C VAL A 15 -34.48 2.39 -10.83
N VAL A 16 -34.76 3.05 -9.71
CA VAL A 16 -33.90 4.13 -9.23
C VAL A 16 -32.72 3.43 -8.56
N LEU A 17 -31.60 3.36 -9.29
CA LEU A 17 -30.32 2.91 -8.73
C LEU A 17 -29.89 3.97 -7.70
N LEU A 18 -30.03 3.63 -6.41
CA LEU A 18 -29.40 4.36 -5.33
C LEU A 18 -27.95 3.88 -5.31
N ILE A 19 -27.05 4.70 -5.83
CA ILE A 19 -25.61 4.51 -5.73
C ILE A 19 -25.28 4.64 -4.24
N SER A 20 -24.99 3.52 -3.58
CA SER A 20 -24.40 3.48 -2.25
C SER A 20 -22.91 3.76 -2.42
N PHE A 21 -22.47 4.92 -1.93
CA PHE A 21 -21.04 5.20 -1.80
C PHE A 21 -20.47 4.28 -0.72
N THR A 22 -19.75 3.24 -1.14
CA THR A 22 -18.84 2.46 -0.30
C THR A 22 -17.62 3.32 0.00
N THR A 23 -17.23 3.39 1.27
CA THR A 23 -15.99 4.08 1.68
C THR A 23 -14.84 3.09 1.63
N ILE A 24 -13.89 3.41 0.74
CA ILE A 24 -12.70 2.66 0.29
C ILE A 24 -11.71 2.39 1.44
N ALA A 25 -11.09 1.21 1.41
CA ALA A 25 -10.02 0.82 2.34
C ALA A 25 -8.72 1.55 1.96
N GLN A 26 -8.12 2.27 2.89
CA GLN A 26 -6.87 3.01 2.67
C GLN A 26 -5.70 2.29 3.36
N GLN A 27 -4.60 2.06 2.64
CA GLN A 27 -3.38 1.44 3.17
C GLN A 27 -2.72 2.37 4.20
N ARG A 28 -2.54 1.90 5.44
CA ARG A 28 -2.09 2.75 6.56
C ARG A 28 -0.59 2.60 6.83
N VAL A 29 0.16 3.69 6.73
CA VAL A 29 1.62 3.75 6.93
C VAL A 29 1.97 4.58 8.16
N THR A 30 2.92 4.13 8.98
CA THR A 30 3.48 4.93 10.09
C THR A 30 4.98 5.12 9.94
N CYS A 31 5.41 6.38 9.94
CA CYS A 31 6.76 6.82 9.65
C CYS A 31 7.33 7.72 10.74
N ASP A 32 8.63 7.58 11.02
CA ASP A 32 9.38 8.46 11.91
C ASP A 32 10.33 9.36 11.11
N PHE A 33 10.01 10.65 11.00
CA PHE A 33 10.83 11.63 10.30
C PHE A 33 11.77 12.34 11.28
N VAL A 34 13.08 12.16 11.14
CA VAL A 34 14.07 12.89 11.95
C VAL A 34 14.21 14.33 11.43
N ALA A 35 14.35 15.30 12.34
CA ALA A 35 14.51 16.70 11.97
C ALA A 35 15.70 16.95 11.02
N THR A 36 15.45 17.68 9.94
CA THR A 36 16.47 18.08 8.96
C THR A 36 17.16 19.39 9.33
N GLN A 37 16.50 20.23 10.13
CA GLN A 37 17.06 21.43 10.75
C GLN A 37 16.48 21.60 12.15
N ASP A 38 17.31 21.96 13.14
CA ASP A 38 16.87 22.43 14.43
C ASP A 38 17.79 23.48 15.06
N THR A 39 17.23 24.38 15.86
CA THR A 39 18.02 25.34 16.64
C THR A 39 17.18 25.91 17.77
N TYR A 40 17.77 26.69 18.67
CA TYR A 40 17.01 27.56 19.54
C TYR A 40 17.48 29.01 19.46
N ILE A 41 16.58 29.93 19.76
CA ILE A 41 16.81 31.37 19.74
C ILE A 41 16.57 31.97 21.12
N LYS A 42 17.37 32.98 21.49
CA LYS A 42 17.45 33.49 22.87
C LYS A 42 17.34 35.01 22.95
N LEU A 43 16.43 35.51 23.78
CA LEU A 43 16.13 36.95 23.90
C LEU A 43 17.30 37.78 24.48
N LYS A 44 18.01 37.29 25.49
CA LYS A 44 19.08 38.09 26.13
C LYS A 44 20.31 38.27 25.26
N ASN A 45 20.52 37.36 24.31
CA ASN A 45 21.62 37.36 23.34
C ASN A 45 21.05 37.28 21.92
N THR A 46 20.40 38.37 21.49
CA THR A 46 19.52 38.33 20.32
C THR A 46 20.19 37.97 18.99
N GLY A 47 21.50 38.16 18.87
CA GLY A 47 22.27 37.87 17.65
C GLY A 47 22.98 36.52 17.65
N THR A 48 22.82 35.71 18.68
CA THR A 48 23.53 34.44 18.84
C THR A 48 22.74 33.30 18.20
N ASN A 49 23.45 32.45 17.46
CA ASN A 49 22.95 31.25 16.81
C ASN A 49 23.44 30.01 17.55
N TYR A 50 22.61 28.96 17.53
CA TYR A 50 22.79 27.74 18.31
C TYR A 50 22.55 26.47 17.48
N GLY A 51 22.57 26.56 16.15
CA GLY A 51 22.21 25.46 15.24
C GLY A 51 23.22 24.31 15.16
N SER A 52 24.39 24.40 15.81
CA SER A 52 25.30 23.24 15.97
C SER A 52 25.45 22.80 17.42
N CYS A 53 24.61 23.31 18.33
CA CYS A 53 24.61 22.87 19.72
C CYS A 53 23.90 21.53 19.83
N ASN A 54 24.38 20.65 20.71
CA ASN A 54 23.78 19.34 20.99
C ASN A 54 22.47 19.40 21.80
N THR A 55 21.94 20.60 22.06
CA THR A 55 20.81 20.85 22.95
C THR A 55 19.90 21.93 22.36
N LEU A 56 18.60 21.76 22.59
CA LEU A 56 17.55 22.71 22.23
C LEU A 56 16.86 23.18 23.50
N THR A 57 16.85 24.48 23.77
CA THR A 57 16.38 25.00 25.05
C THR A 57 15.06 25.77 24.91
N VAL A 58 14.11 25.48 25.80
CA VAL A 58 12.93 26.33 26.06
C VAL A 58 13.08 26.99 27.43
N ASP A 59 12.85 28.30 27.49
CA ASP A 59 12.90 29.08 28.72
C ASP A 59 11.72 30.06 28.79
N ARG A 60 11.17 30.24 30.00
CA ARG A 60 10.02 31.12 30.28
C ARG A 60 10.39 32.40 31.05
N GLU A 61 11.67 32.64 31.33
CA GLU A 61 12.13 33.86 31.99
C GLU A 61 11.80 35.06 31.11
N LYS A 62 11.03 36.01 31.65
CA LYS A 62 10.52 37.19 30.93
C LYS A 62 11.58 37.95 30.13
N ASN A 63 12.82 38.01 30.64
CA ASN A 63 13.92 38.75 30.02
C ASN A 63 14.97 37.83 29.39
N ASP A 64 14.73 36.53 29.38
CA ASP A 64 15.64 35.53 28.79
C ASP A 64 14.90 34.35 28.14
N LEU A 65 13.80 34.63 27.44
CA LEU A 65 13.03 33.61 26.73
C LEU A 65 13.87 32.86 25.70
N HIS A 66 13.80 31.53 25.70
CA HIS A 66 14.37 30.66 24.68
C HIS A 66 13.26 29.90 23.96
N ARG A 67 13.40 29.75 22.64
CA ARG A 67 12.42 29.10 21.77
C ARG A 67 13.15 28.22 20.77
N ILE A 68 12.65 27.02 20.55
CA ILE A 68 13.20 26.04 19.63
C ILE A 68 12.54 26.22 18.26
N LEU A 69 13.29 25.97 17.18
CA LEU A 69 12.81 25.86 15.81
C LEU A 69 13.19 24.46 15.32
N VAL A 70 12.27 23.75 14.68
CA VAL A 70 12.51 22.40 14.13
C VAL A 70 11.79 22.25 12.79
N GLN A 71 12.43 21.64 11.79
CA GLN A 71 11.86 21.35 10.48
C GLN A 71 12.12 19.88 10.08
N PHE A 72 11.19 19.30 9.32
CA PHE A 72 11.21 17.93 8.82
C PHE A 72 11.09 17.93 7.30
N ASP A 73 11.72 16.97 6.64
CA ASP A 73 11.47 16.66 5.24
C ASP A 73 10.38 15.59 5.16
N LEU A 74 9.29 15.90 4.47
CA LEU A 74 8.10 15.04 4.34
C LEU A 74 7.85 14.68 2.87
N SER A 75 8.83 14.90 1.99
CA SER A 75 8.71 14.65 0.55
C SER A 75 8.45 13.19 0.20
N SER A 76 8.76 12.26 1.11
CA SER A 76 8.47 10.83 0.94
C SER A 76 7.07 10.43 1.41
N ILE A 77 6.14 11.36 1.66
CA ILE A 77 4.73 11.02 1.87
C ILE A 77 4.00 11.27 0.54
N PRO A 78 3.28 10.29 -0.03
CA PRO A 78 2.62 10.46 -1.32
C PRO A 78 1.61 11.60 -1.30
N ALA A 79 1.52 12.34 -2.40
CA ALA A 79 0.52 13.39 -2.54
C ALA A 79 -0.89 12.79 -2.44
N GLY A 80 -1.84 13.50 -1.83
CA GLY A 80 -3.19 12.96 -1.60
C GLY A 80 -3.33 12.08 -0.36
N SER A 81 -2.23 11.67 0.29
CA SER A 81 -2.26 10.94 1.56
C SER A 81 -3.07 11.67 2.63
N VAL A 82 -3.88 10.91 3.36
CA VAL A 82 -4.68 11.42 4.48
C VAL A 82 -3.90 11.20 5.77
N ILE A 83 -3.41 12.27 6.38
CA ILE A 83 -2.70 12.24 7.65
C ILE A 83 -3.69 11.98 8.79
N GLU A 84 -3.68 10.75 9.29
CA GLU A 84 -4.49 10.34 10.44
C GLU A 84 -3.91 10.90 11.74
N SER A 85 -2.59 10.82 11.92
CA SER A 85 -1.90 11.36 13.09
C SER A 85 -0.52 11.92 12.75
N ALA A 86 -0.12 12.99 13.43
CA ALA A 86 1.26 13.47 13.40
C ALA A 86 1.69 13.93 14.80
N GLU A 87 2.68 13.26 15.37
CA GLU A 87 3.19 13.44 16.73
C GLU A 87 4.65 13.94 16.68
N LEU A 88 4.84 15.22 16.97
CA LEU A 88 6.15 15.83 17.15
C LEU A 88 6.73 15.39 18.50
N ARG A 89 7.90 14.77 18.50
CA ARG A 89 8.55 14.17 19.67
C ARG A 89 9.91 14.76 19.93
N LEU A 90 10.11 15.33 21.12
CA LEU A 90 11.41 15.78 21.61
C LEU A 90 11.71 15.12 22.96
N TYR A 91 12.93 14.62 23.13
CA TYR A 91 13.36 13.97 24.36
C TYR A 91 14.12 14.93 25.29
N THR A 92 13.84 14.87 26.59
CA THR A 92 14.57 15.55 27.66
C THR A 92 14.84 14.62 28.84
N ASP A 93 15.97 14.78 29.52
CA ASP A 93 16.29 14.15 30.81
C ASP A 93 16.21 15.15 31.98
N ASN A 94 15.67 16.34 31.73
CA ASN A 94 15.56 17.43 32.68
C ASN A 94 14.24 18.21 32.48
N GLY A 95 13.13 17.50 32.62
CA GLY A 95 11.79 18.06 32.60
C GLY A 95 11.55 18.96 33.82
N ASN A 96 11.07 20.18 33.59
CA ASN A 96 10.93 21.20 34.64
C ASN A 96 9.48 21.64 34.91
N ASN A 97 8.49 20.81 34.55
CA ASN A 97 7.06 21.04 34.81
C ASN A 97 6.64 22.47 34.41
N MET A 98 6.75 22.75 33.12
CA MET A 98 6.49 24.04 32.48
C MET A 98 5.53 23.83 31.32
N ASP A 99 4.63 24.78 31.04
CA ASP A 99 3.74 24.69 29.88
C ASP A 99 4.53 25.03 28.61
N ILE A 100 4.53 24.11 27.64
CA ILE A 100 5.31 24.21 26.41
C ILE A 100 4.38 24.04 25.23
N SER A 101 4.43 25.01 24.33
CA SER A 101 3.50 25.18 23.22
C SER A 101 4.23 25.10 21.89
N VAL A 102 3.55 24.55 20.89
CA VAL A 102 4.02 24.48 19.50
C VAL A 102 3.25 25.49 18.66
N PHE A 103 3.93 26.14 17.74
CA PHE A 103 3.37 27.14 16.85
C PHE A 103 3.89 26.96 15.44
N GLN A 104 3.06 27.27 14.45
CA GLN A 104 3.45 27.30 13.05
C GLN A 104 4.39 28.48 12.78
N ILE A 105 5.48 28.26 12.06
CA ILE A 105 6.32 29.34 11.54
C ILE A 105 5.65 29.97 10.32
N SER A 106 5.70 31.30 10.18
CA SER A 106 5.08 31.99 9.05
C SER A 106 5.58 31.47 7.70
N ALA A 107 4.69 31.37 6.72
CA ALA A 107 5.05 30.99 5.34
C ALA A 107 6.13 31.93 4.75
N SER A 108 6.17 33.20 5.17
CA SER A 108 7.17 34.18 4.71
C SER A 108 8.54 34.04 5.39
N ASP A 109 8.62 33.28 6.48
CA ASP A 109 9.79 33.18 7.37
C ASP A 109 10.60 31.88 7.14
N VAL A 110 10.97 31.62 5.89
CA VAL A 110 11.98 30.60 5.55
C VAL A 110 13.28 30.92 6.30
N TRP A 111 13.81 29.96 7.05
CA TRP A 111 14.95 30.15 7.94
C TRP A 111 16.06 29.14 7.62
N ASN A 112 17.26 29.43 8.14
CA ASN A 112 18.41 28.54 8.05
C ASN A 112 18.98 28.34 9.45
N GLU A 113 19.12 27.09 9.86
CA GLU A 113 19.68 26.62 11.12
C GLU A 113 20.99 27.31 11.51
N GLY A 114 21.93 27.46 10.58
CA GLY A 114 23.26 27.99 10.83
C GLY A 114 24.18 27.02 11.58
N ALA A 115 25.49 27.13 11.34
CA ALA A 115 26.47 26.17 11.87
C ALA A 115 27.12 26.58 13.21
N ALA A 116 26.61 27.62 13.90
CA ALA A 116 27.24 28.16 15.11
C ALA A 116 26.58 27.64 16.39
N CYS A 117 27.38 27.46 17.45
CA CYS A 117 26.90 27.21 18.80
C CYS A 117 27.44 28.30 19.74
N GLY A 118 26.56 29.23 20.16
CA GLY A 118 26.92 30.28 21.11
C GLY A 118 27.72 31.45 20.51
N SER A 119 27.68 31.64 19.18
CA SER A 119 28.28 32.80 18.50
C SER A 119 27.33 33.43 17.48
N SER A 120 27.70 34.58 16.90
CA SER A 120 26.85 35.25 15.91
C SER A 120 26.67 34.36 14.67
N GLY A 121 25.44 34.19 14.20
CA GLY A 121 25.15 33.31 13.06
C GLY A 121 23.76 33.55 12.46
N ALA A 122 23.23 32.54 11.77
CA ALA A 122 21.94 32.57 11.07
C ALA A 122 20.76 32.64 12.06
N ALA A 123 19.79 31.72 12.02
CA ALA A 123 18.61 31.78 12.89
C ALA A 123 18.96 32.16 14.35
N ASN A 124 18.52 33.34 14.76
CA ASN A 124 18.71 33.95 16.08
C ASN A 124 17.44 34.72 16.45
N TRP A 125 17.41 35.39 17.59
CA TRP A 125 16.18 36.07 18.06
C TRP A 125 15.67 37.15 17.09
N THR A 126 16.58 37.83 16.38
CA THR A 126 16.24 38.95 15.49
C THR A 126 16.14 38.53 14.02
N ASN A 127 16.96 37.59 13.59
CA ASN A 127 17.14 37.23 12.19
C ASN A 127 16.90 35.75 11.92
N ARG A 128 16.21 35.46 10.81
CA ARG A 128 15.93 34.09 10.32
C ARG A 128 17.04 33.53 9.43
N THR A 129 17.82 34.43 8.85
CA THR A 129 19.05 34.12 8.09
C THR A 129 20.11 35.17 8.42
N THR A 130 21.31 35.07 7.83
CA THR A 130 22.35 36.09 7.99
C THR A 130 22.01 37.44 7.36
N THR A 131 21.01 37.50 6.47
CA THR A 131 20.67 38.69 5.67
C THR A 131 19.22 39.17 5.86
N ALA A 132 18.35 38.38 6.50
CA ALA A 132 16.93 38.69 6.66
C ALA A 132 16.45 38.58 8.10
N SER A 133 15.66 39.57 8.52
CA SER A 133 14.97 39.58 9.82
C SER A 133 13.70 38.73 9.79
N TRP A 134 13.27 38.24 10.97
CA TRP A 134 11.95 37.60 11.13
C TRP A 134 10.82 38.60 10.85
N SER A 135 9.69 38.12 10.31
CA SER A 135 8.46 38.92 10.23
C SER A 135 7.98 39.36 11.61
N THR A 136 8.15 38.50 12.62
CA THR A 136 7.92 38.77 14.04
C THR A 136 9.14 38.33 14.86
N THR A 137 9.82 39.28 15.51
CA THR A 137 11.01 39.03 16.33
C THR A 137 10.74 38.01 17.45
N GLY A 138 11.67 37.06 17.64
CA GLY A 138 11.57 35.98 18.62
C GLY A 138 10.68 34.81 18.23
N VAL A 139 10.01 34.86 17.07
CA VAL A 139 9.04 33.88 16.50
C VAL A 139 7.81 33.62 17.38
N VAL A 140 6.64 34.03 16.89
CA VAL A 140 5.28 33.56 17.28
C VAL A 140 4.42 33.67 16.00
N GLY A 141 3.69 32.61 15.64
CA GLY A 141 3.19 32.31 14.27
C GLY A 141 2.10 33.21 13.63
N PRO A 142 1.68 32.89 12.39
CA PRO A 142 0.87 33.76 11.51
C PRO A 142 -0.64 33.79 11.78
N PHE A 143 -1.24 32.85 12.53
CA PHE A 143 -2.69 32.81 12.74
C PHE A 143 -3.09 33.42 14.10
N ASN A 144 -3.85 34.53 14.05
CA ASN A 144 -4.59 35.12 15.18
C ASN A 144 -3.82 35.25 16.51
N GLY A 145 -2.74 36.02 16.54
CA GLY A 145 -2.24 36.61 17.79
C GLY A 145 -1.55 35.64 18.76
N GLY A 146 -0.93 34.56 18.27
CA GLY A 146 -0.13 33.66 19.11
C GLY A 146 -0.91 32.53 19.77
N THR A 147 -1.91 32.00 19.07
CA THR A 147 -2.59 30.77 19.51
C THR A 147 -1.69 29.58 19.22
N PRO A 148 -1.42 28.70 20.21
CA PRO A 148 -0.60 27.52 20.01
C PRO A 148 -1.38 26.44 19.27
N ILE A 149 -0.71 25.65 18.43
CA ILE A 149 -1.28 24.46 17.78
C ILE A 149 -1.67 23.45 18.86
N GLN A 150 -0.74 23.23 19.79
CA GLN A 150 -0.98 22.45 20.98
C GLN A 150 -0.08 22.93 22.12
N THR A 151 -0.55 22.73 23.34
CA THR A 151 0.19 22.99 24.57
C THR A 151 0.12 21.75 25.44
N ILE A 152 1.27 21.31 25.94
CA ILE A 152 1.34 20.27 26.96
C ILE A 152 1.71 20.90 28.31
N ASN A 153 1.05 20.42 29.36
CA ASN A 153 1.22 20.87 30.74
C ASN A 153 1.79 19.69 31.55
N GLY A 154 2.70 19.94 32.50
CA GLY A 154 3.18 18.85 33.36
C GLY A 154 4.40 18.07 32.85
N ASN A 155 5.30 18.75 32.14
CA ASN A 155 6.43 18.18 31.39
C ASN A 155 7.57 17.64 32.27
N ALA A 156 7.67 16.31 32.41
CA ALA A 156 8.67 15.56 33.18
C ALA A 156 9.70 14.87 32.26
N ASP A 157 10.77 14.30 32.82
CA ASP A 157 11.80 13.60 32.03
C ASP A 157 11.18 12.53 31.10
N GLY A 158 11.65 12.48 29.85
CA GLY A 158 11.18 11.57 28.82
C GLY A 158 10.91 12.24 27.48
N ILE A 159 10.12 11.56 26.64
CA ILE A 159 9.63 12.12 25.38
C ILE A 159 8.45 13.03 25.67
N HIS A 160 8.56 14.28 25.27
CA HIS A 160 7.43 15.18 25.14
C HIS A 160 6.89 15.13 23.73
N SER A 161 5.57 15.06 23.64
CA SER A 161 4.86 14.81 22.39
C SER A 161 3.82 15.88 22.13
N TRP A 162 3.80 16.42 20.91
CA TRP A 162 2.77 17.33 20.45
C TRP A 162 2.08 16.83 19.17
N THR A 163 0.77 16.74 19.19
CA THR A 163 -0.07 16.51 18.00
C THR A 163 -0.08 17.74 17.10
N ILE A 164 0.41 17.57 15.88
CA ILE A 164 0.39 18.59 14.83
C ILE A 164 -0.29 18.10 13.53
N THR A 165 -1.12 17.06 13.62
CA THR A 165 -1.84 16.39 12.51
C THR A 165 -2.39 17.35 11.47
N SER A 166 -3.20 18.34 11.88
CA SER A 166 -3.83 19.27 10.93
C SER A 166 -2.84 20.17 10.20
N LEU A 167 -1.70 20.51 10.82
CA LEU A 167 -0.64 21.26 10.16
C LEU A 167 0.14 20.38 9.19
N THR A 168 0.42 19.14 9.58
CA THR A 168 1.07 18.15 8.72
C THR A 168 0.23 17.86 7.48
N GLN A 169 -1.09 17.67 7.61
CA GLN A 169 -1.99 17.52 6.44
C GLN A 169 -1.92 18.75 5.52
N GLN A 170 -1.84 19.96 6.08
CA GLN A 170 -1.72 21.17 5.26
C GLN A 170 -0.40 21.24 4.49
N TRP A 171 0.68 20.71 5.06
CA TRP A 171 1.97 20.57 4.37
C TRP A 171 1.87 19.58 3.20
N ILE A 172 1.29 18.39 3.42
CA ILE A 172 1.10 17.38 2.36
C ILE A 172 0.19 17.89 1.24
N ASN A 173 -0.90 18.57 1.59
CA ASN A 173 -1.83 19.15 0.59
C ASN A 173 -1.26 20.40 -0.12
N GLY A 174 -0.06 20.86 0.22
CA GLY A 174 0.53 22.10 -0.31
C GLY A 174 -0.21 23.38 0.08
N THR A 175 -1.16 23.31 1.02
CA THR A 175 -1.96 24.47 1.48
C THR A 175 -1.23 25.32 2.52
N ALA A 176 -0.19 24.78 3.15
CA ALA A 176 0.76 25.51 3.98
C ALA A 176 2.21 25.20 3.59
N VAL A 177 3.08 26.20 3.63
CA VAL A 177 4.53 26.00 3.41
C VAL A 177 5.14 25.31 4.63
N ASN A 178 5.87 24.20 4.42
CA ASN A 178 6.61 23.52 5.46
C ASN A 178 7.90 24.27 5.83
N ASN A 179 7.78 25.29 6.67
CA ASN A 179 8.92 25.95 7.34
C ASN A 179 9.19 25.35 8.74
N GLY A 180 8.61 24.20 9.06
CA GLY A 180 8.67 23.62 10.39
C GLY A 180 7.84 24.36 11.45
N VAL A 181 8.17 24.13 12.71
CA VAL A 181 7.45 24.67 13.88
C VAL A 181 8.40 25.37 14.85
N MET A 182 7.84 26.27 15.64
CA MET A 182 8.48 26.88 16.80
C MET A 182 7.89 26.30 18.08
N ILE A 183 8.75 26.00 19.04
CA ILE A 183 8.38 25.42 20.34
C ILE A 183 8.84 26.38 21.44
N GLY A 184 7.93 26.76 22.33
CA GLY A 184 8.23 27.72 23.39
C GLY A 184 7.14 27.83 24.45
N SER A 185 7.45 28.51 25.55
CA SER A 185 6.46 28.81 26.60
C SER A 185 5.81 30.18 26.37
N GLN A 186 4.53 30.31 26.74
CA GLN A 186 3.78 31.58 26.66
C GLN A 186 3.90 32.43 27.94
N ASP A 187 4.26 31.82 29.07
CA ASP A 187 4.30 32.49 30.37
C ASP A 187 5.59 33.29 30.58
N GLY A 188 5.47 34.52 31.08
CA GLY A 188 6.58 35.42 31.38
C GLY A 188 6.91 35.54 32.87
N GLY A 189 6.96 34.42 33.61
CA GLY A 189 7.18 34.43 35.07
C GLY A 189 7.92 33.22 35.63
N GLY A 190 8.87 33.46 36.55
CA GLY A 190 9.69 32.46 37.26
C GLY A 190 10.74 31.76 36.37
N ASP A 191 11.95 31.59 36.89
CA ASP A 191 13.08 30.96 36.19
C ASP A 191 12.90 29.43 36.12
N ARG A 192 12.59 28.91 34.92
CA ARG A 192 12.49 27.48 34.59
C ARG A 192 12.88 27.27 33.14
N THR A 193 13.63 26.20 32.91
CA THR A 193 14.23 25.87 31.61
C THR A 193 14.03 24.37 31.35
N VAL A 194 13.81 23.98 30.10
CA VAL A 194 13.85 22.57 29.68
C VAL A 194 14.81 22.46 28.50
N ASP A 195 15.75 21.53 28.60
CA ASP A 195 16.72 21.22 27.56
C ASP A 195 16.35 19.90 26.90
N TYR A 196 16.21 19.93 25.58
CA TYR A 196 15.97 18.76 24.76
C TYR A 196 17.22 18.38 23.98
N ASN A 197 17.30 17.13 23.55
CA ASN A 197 18.30 16.72 22.58
C ASN A 197 18.06 17.44 21.23
N SER A 198 19.13 17.98 20.63
CA SER A 198 19.11 18.38 19.23
C SER A 198 19.44 17.21 18.31
N ARG A 199 19.39 17.44 17.00
CA ARG A 199 19.82 16.50 15.95
C ARG A 199 21.31 16.16 16.02
N GLU A 200 22.16 17.04 16.56
CA GLU A 200 23.59 16.81 16.81
C GLU A 200 23.85 15.95 18.05
N SER A 201 22.82 15.72 18.87
CA SER A 201 22.94 14.85 20.05
C SER A 201 23.13 13.39 19.64
N SER A 202 23.84 12.63 20.48
CA SER A 202 23.92 11.17 20.38
C SER A 202 22.70 10.45 20.99
N GLY A 203 21.76 11.20 21.58
CA GLY A 203 20.52 10.67 22.16
C GLY A 203 19.35 10.58 21.16
N ILE A 204 18.13 10.47 21.68
CA ILE A 204 16.91 10.49 20.87
C ILE A 204 16.76 11.88 20.26
N LYS A 205 16.78 11.96 18.91
CA LYS A 205 16.70 13.20 18.14
C LYS A 205 15.24 13.68 18.01
N PRO A 206 15.00 14.97 17.72
CA PRO A 206 13.68 15.45 17.39
C PRO A 206 13.10 14.68 16.20
N THR A 207 11.93 14.08 16.39
CA THR A 207 11.29 13.19 15.42
C THR A 207 9.84 13.61 15.24
N LEU A 208 9.31 13.56 14.02
CA LEU A 208 7.89 13.69 13.73
C LEU A 208 7.36 12.32 13.31
N ARG A 209 6.60 11.67 14.18
CA ARG A 209 5.94 10.41 13.85
C ARG A 209 4.64 10.71 13.11
N ILE A 210 4.47 10.23 11.90
CA ILE A 210 3.27 10.45 11.09
C ILE A 210 2.64 9.10 10.79
N THR A 211 1.35 8.97 11.07
CA THR A 211 0.52 7.89 10.56
C THR A 211 -0.39 8.48 9.50
N TYR A 212 -0.38 7.91 8.31
CA TYR A 212 -1.18 8.35 7.19
C TYR A 212 -1.75 7.16 6.44
N ASN A 213 -2.84 7.44 5.74
CA ASN A 213 -3.55 6.53 4.88
C ASN A 213 -3.20 6.88 3.44
N ILE A 214 -2.89 5.86 2.65
CA ILE A 214 -2.72 5.92 1.21
C ILE A 214 -4.06 5.49 0.61
N ASN A 215 -4.63 6.35 -0.23
CA ASN A 215 -5.62 5.93 -1.21
C ASN A 215 -4.78 5.59 -2.44
N LEU A 216 -4.61 4.30 -2.72
CA LEU A 216 -4.01 3.86 -3.97
C LEU A 216 -5.14 3.67 -5.00
N ASP A 217 -4.75 4.00 -6.20
CA ASP A 217 -5.47 4.02 -7.48
C ASP A 217 -4.28 3.80 -8.42
N SER A 218 -3.86 2.53 -8.48
CA SER A 218 -2.52 2.12 -8.92
C SER A 218 -2.28 2.44 -10.40
N ASP A 219 -3.34 2.37 -11.19
CA ASP A 219 -3.41 2.64 -12.63
C ASP A 219 -3.99 4.03 -12.99
N TYR A 220 -4.45 4.78 -11.99
CA TYR A 220 -5.00 6.13 -12.09
C TYR A 220 -6.33 6.25 -12.86
N ASP A 221 -7.11 5.18 -12.94
CA ASP A 221 -8.39 5.16 -13.63
C ASP A 221 -9.52 5.84 -12.83
N GLY A 222 -9.29 6.04 -11.52
CA GLY A 222 -10.19 6.69 -10.57
C GLY A 222 -11.15 5.75 -9.84
N ILE A 223 -11.06 4.46 -10.10
CA ILE A 223 -11.39 3.35 -9.19
C ILE A 223 -10.19 3.19 -8.25
N MET A 224 -10.33 2.39 -7.21
CA MET A 224 -9.29 2.28 -6.16
C MET A 224 -9.08 0.80 -5.95
N ASP A 225 -7.84 0.39 -5.71
CA ASP A 225 -7.41 -1.01 -5.70
C ASP A 225 -8.28 -1.93 -4.80
N SER A 226 -8.93 -1.36 -3.77
CA SER A 226 -9.88 -2.11 -2.93
C SER A 226 -11.22 -2.49 -3.59
N VAL A 227 -11.50 -1.93 -4.76
CA VAL A 227 -12.74 -2.06 -5.56
C VAL A 227 -12.41 -2.50 -6.97
N ASP A 228 -11.21 -2.15 -7.44
CA ASP A 228 -10.65 -2.62 -8.70
C ASP A 228 -10.52 -4.14 -8.74
N ILE A 229 -10.56 -4.70 -9.93
CA ILE A 229 -10.33 -6.12 -10.20
C ILE A 229 -9.31 -6.36 -11.31
N ASP A 230 -8.69 -5.28 -11.80
CA ASP A 230 -7.71 -5.17 -12.88
C ASP A 230 -6.78 -3.99 -12.47
N ASP A 231 -5.96 -4.23 -11.43
CA ASP A 231 -5.27 -3.21 -10.62
C ASP A 231 -4.18 -2.41 -11.39
N ASP A 232 -3.77 -2.88 -12.56
CA ASP A 232 -2.79 -2.27 -13.47
C ASP A 232 -3.37 -1.84 -14.83
N ASN A 233 -4.61 -2.22 -15.13
CA ASN A 233 -5.38 -1.82 -16.31
C ASN A 233 -4.79 -2.32 -17.62
N ASP A 234 -4.19 -3.51 -17.59
CA ASP A 234 -3.69 -4.24 -18.73
C ASP A 234 -4.83 -5.07 -19.41
N GLY A 235 -5.97 -5.25 -18.72
CA GLY A 235 -7.14 -5.96 -19.21
C GLY A 235 -7.17 -7.46 -18.91
N ILE A 236 -6.19 -7.95 -18.15
CA ILE A 236 -6.21 -9.21 -17.44
C ILE A 236 -6.83 -8.95 -16.06
N LEU A 237 -7.39 -10.00 -15.45
CA LEU A 237 -7.99 -9.87 -14.13
C LEU A 237 -6.94 -10.24 -13.09
N ASP A 238 -6.96 -9.56 -11.95
CA ASP A 238 -6.22 -9.94 -10.74
C ASP A 238 -6.37 -11.45 -10.43
N THR A 239 -7.56 -12.01 -10.68
CA THR A 239 -7.84 -13.42 -10.42
C THR A 239 -7.30 -14.40 -11.47
N ASP A 240 -6.98 -13.91 -12.66
CA ASP A 240 -6.37 -14.65 -13.75
C ASP A 240 -4.83 -14.61 -13.66
N GLU A 241 -4.22 -13.50 -13.22
CA GLU A 241 -2.77 -13.41 -12.91
C GLU A 241 -2.42 -14.14 -11.62
N CYS A 242 -3.30 -14.02 -10.64
CA CYS A 242 -3.13 -14.66 -9.35
C CYS A 242 -4.32 -15.59 -9.09
N ASP A 243 -4.09 -16.87 -9.40
CA ASP A 243 -5.00 -18.04 -9.22
C ASP A 243 -5.67 -18.09 -7.81
N THR A 244 -5.11 -17.35 -6.85
CA THR A 244 -5.65 -17.14 -5.49
C THR A 244 -5.67 -15.69 -4.99
N ILE A 245 -6.17 -14.72 -5.77
CA ILE A 245 -6.69 -13.47 -5.17
C ILE A 245 -8.03 -13.75 -4.48
N VAL A 246 -7.92 -14.29 -3.26
CA VAL A 246 -9.05 -14.32 -2.33
C VAL A 246 -9.11 -12.97 -1.66
N ASN A 247 -9.95 -12.11 -2.22
CA ASN A 247 -10.56 -10.99 -1.52
C ASN A 247 -11.02 -11.50 -0.12
N PRO A 248 -10.46 -11.02 1.00
CA PRO A 248 -10.15 -11.93 2.09
C PRO A 248 -11.33 -12.16 3.06
N PRO A 249 -11.32 -13.31 3.74
CA PRO A 249 -12.48 -14.13 4.13
C PRO A 249 -13.26 -13.65 5.37
N LEU A 250 -13.16 -12.36 5.74
CA LEU A 250 -13.96 -11.80 6.81
C LEU A 250 -15.33 -11.34 6.32
N GLN A 251 -16.36 -12.07 6.71
CA GLN A 251 -17.74 -11.73 6.42
C GLN A 251 -18.31 -10.84 7.52
N ASN A 252 -18.95 -9.75 7.10
CA ASN A 252 -19.47 -8.69 7.97
C ASN A 252 -18.39 -8.07 8.89
N PRO A 253 -17.26 -7.60 8.33
CA PRO A 253 -16.09 -7.11 9.09
C PRO A 253 -16.35 -5.85 9.93
N ASP A 254 -17.30 -5.03 9.49
CA ASP A 254 -17.74 -3.76 10.10
C ASP A 254 -19.07 -3.89 10.87
N PHE A 255 -19.62 -5.10 10.96
CA PHE A 255 -20.85 -5.41 11.68
C PHE A 255 -22.13 -4.74 11.13
N GLU A 256 -22.12 -4.24 9.89
CA GLU A 256 -23.27 -3.57 9.28
C GLU A 256 -24.36 -4.51 8.75
N ALA A 257 -24.05 -5.80 8.55
CA ALA A 257 -24.95 -6.78 7.95
C ALA A 257 -26.00 -7.32 8.94
N ILE A 258 -26.56 -6.43 9.77
CA ILE A 258 -27.68 -6.70 10.69
C ILE A 258 -28.59 -5.47 10.80
N ASP A 259 -29.89 -5.63 10.51
CA ASP A 259 -30.86 -4.54 10.67
C ASP A 259 -31.36 -4.47 12.13
N ILE A 260 -30.58 -3.79 12.98
CA ILE A 260 -30.92 -3.62 14.41
C ILE A 260 -32.05 -2.62 14.65
N MET A 261 -32.53 -1.93 13.61
CA MET A 261 -33.65 -0.97 13.72
C MET A 261 -35.01 -1.65 13.65
N THR A 262 -35.09 -2.83 13.03
CA THR A 262 -36.35 -3.61 12.90
C THR A 262 -36.41 -4.84 13.80
N LEU A 263 -35.26 -5.28 14.34
CA LEU A 263 -35.15 -6.31 15.38
C LEU A 263 -35.42 -5.72 16.78
N ASP A 264 -36.68 -5.65 17.21
CA ASP A 264 -37.02 -5.34 18.61
C ASP A 264 -36.50 -6.47 19.52
N GLY A 265 -35.58 -6.13 20.42
CA GLY A 265 -34.84 -7.05 21.29
C GLY A 265 -35.77 -7.98 22.09
N GLY A 266 -35.38 -9.24 22.21
CA GLY A 266 -36.12 -10.26 22.95
C GLY A 266 -36.39 -9.89 24.42
N PRO A 267 -37.25 -10.68 25.12
CA PRO A 267 -37.89 -10.32 26.38
C PRO A 267 -36.98 -10.20 27.63
N THR A 268 -35.65 -10.23 27.47
CA THR A 268 -34.67 -10.10 28.55
C THR A 268 -33.97 -8.74 28.60
N ASP A 269 -34.31 -7.81 27.71
CA ASP A 269 -33.63 -6.53 27.65
C ASP A 269 -34.03 -5.61 28.83
N VAL A 270 -33.04 -5.02 29.51
CA VAL A 270 -33.24 -4.22 30.72
C VAL A 270 -33.62 -2.77 30.37
N VAL A 271 -33.45 -2.32 29.11
CA VAL A 271 -34.01 -1.05 28.63
C VAL A 271 -34.24 -1.11 27.11
N PRO A 272 -35.43 -0.80 26.58
CA PRO A 272 -35.61 -0.62 25.13
C PRO A 272 -34.97 0.72 24.74
N THR A 273 -33.68 0.69 24.38
CA THR A 273 -32.97 1.87 23.86
C THR A 273 -32.73 1.70 22.37
N SER A 274 -33.27 2.62 21.58
CA SER A 274 -33.05 2.70 20.13
C SER A 274 -31.56 2.69 19.81
N GLY A 275 -31.05 1.62 19.19
CA GLY A 275 -29.66 1.53 18.72
C GLY A 275 -28.73 0.57 19.47
N ILE A 276 -29.25 -0.39 20.26
CA ILE A 276 -28.48 -1.56 20.73
C ILE A 276 -29.28 -2.81 20.42
N TRP A 277 -28.61 -3.83 19.87
CA TRP A 277 -29.14 -5.17 19.70
C TRP A 277 -28.31 -6.17 20.47
N LYS A 278 -28.99 -7.08 21.16
CA LYS A 278 -28.38 -8.16 21.91
C LYS A 278 -29.19 -9.43 21.73
N GLY A 279 -28.58 -10.46 21.17
CA GLY A 279 -29.30 -11.68 20.82
C GLY A 279 -28.39 -12.81 20.39
N ASP A 280 -29.01 -13.90 19.95
CA ASP A 280 -28.31 -15.10 19.49
C ASP A 280 -27.42 -14.78 18.28
N ALA A 281 -26.15 -15.15 18.35
CA ALA A 281 -25.10 -14.88 17.36
C ALA A 281 -25.47 -15.34 15.94
N SER A 282 -26.38 -16.31 15.80
CA SER A 282 -26.89 -16.75 14.48
C SER A 282 -27.56 -15.66 13.64
N HIS A 283 -27.87 -14.49 14.21
CA HIS A 283 -28.38 -13.32 13.48
C HIS A 283 -27.28 -12.39 12.97
N ILE A 284 -26.02 -12.60 13.37
CA ILE A 284 -24.87 -11.88 12.83
C ILE A 284 -24.20 -12.81 11.83
N PRO A 285 -24.18 -12.48 10.52
CA PRO A 285 -23.52 -13.30 9.53
C PRO A 285 -22.07 -13.60 9.94
N ASN A 286 -21.75 -14.89 10.06
CA ASN A 286 -20.40 -15.47 10.23
C ASN A 286 -19.61 -15.06 11.49
N TRP A 287 -20.10 -14.15 12.33
CA TRP A 287 -19.53 -13.91 13.66
C TRP A 287 -20.17 -14.83 14.69
N LEU A 288 -19.33 -15.63 15.33
CA LEU A 288 -19.74 -16.59 16.35
C LEU A 288 -19.35 -16.11 17.74
N SER A 289 -20.18 -16.43 18.73
CA SER A 289 -19.84 -16.18 20.13
C SER A 289 -18.82 -17.21 20.61
N ALA A 290 -17.76 -16.75 21.26
CA ALA A 290 -16.80 -17.62 21.94
C ALA A 290 -17.33 -18.16 23.28
N ASP A 291 -18.46 -17.64 23.79
CA ASP A 291 -19.16 -18.16 24.96
C ASP A 291 -19.94 -19.45 24.59
N THR A 292 -19.43 -20.59 25.07
CA THR A 292 -20.06 -21.92 24.87
C THR A 292 -21.30 -22.17 25.74
N THR A 293 -21.61 -21.25 26.66
CA THR A 293 -22.75 -21.32 27.59
C THR A 293 -23.90 -20.41 27.18
N ASN A 294 -23.61 -19.25 26.56
CA ASN A 294 -24.60 -18.35 25.98
C ASN A 294 -24.13 -17.85 24.60
N ASN A 295 -24.79 -18.27 23.53
CA ASN A 295 -24.42 -17.92 22.16
C ASN A 295 -24.81 -16.47 21.79
N TYR A 296 -24.56 -15.48 22.64
CA TYR A 296 -25.06 -14.11 22.46
C TYR A 296 -23.96 -13.17 22.02
N LEU A 297 -24.30 -12.23 21.14
CA LEU A 297 -23.47 -11.10 20.74
C LEU A 297 -24.26 -9.80 20.96
N GLU A 298 -23.55 -8.68 21.07
CA GLU A 298 -24.14 -7.35 21.27
C GLU A 298 -23.56 -6.38 20.24
N ILE A 299 -24.43 -5.83 19.41
CA ILE A 299 -24.11 -4.86 18.35
C ILE A 299 -24.78 -3.54 18.68
N TRP A 300 -24.05 -2.45 18.50
CA TRP A 300 -24.47 -1.09 18.80
C TRP A 300 -24.67 -0.29 17.52
N HIS A 301 -25.37 0.84 17.59
CA HIS A 301 -25.66 1.73 16.46
C HIS A 301 -25.30 3.20 16.75
N ASN A 302 -25.01 3.98 15.71
CA ASN A 302 -24.80 5.44 15.79
C ASN A 302 -26.00 6.22 16.33
N SER A 303 -27.21 5.67 16.24
CA SER A 303 -28.43 6.29 16.78
C SER A 303 -28.62 6.06 18.28
N GLN A 304 -27.68 5.41 18.95
CA GLN A 304 -27.83 5.01 20.34
C GLN A 304 -28.04 6.21 21.25
N ALA A 305 -29.28 6.37 21.72
CA ALA A 305 -29.73 7.60 22.39
C ALA A 305 -29.69 7.54 23.93
N ALA A 306 -29.45 6.37 24.55
CA ALA A 306 -29.52 6.25 26.00
C ALA A 306 -28.60 5.17 26.60
N GLY A 307 -27.67 5.55 27.46
CA GLY A 307 -26.82 4.62 28.23
C GLY A 307 -25.42 5.16 28.48
N ASN A 308 -24.51 4.30 28.95
CA ASN A 308 -23.12 4.63 29.24
C ASN A 308 -22.24 4.81 27.97
N ASP A 309 -22.81 4.84 26.76
CA ASP A 309 -22.10 5.20 25.50
C ASP A 309 -22.88 6.28 24.71
N ALA A 310 -23.64 7.13 25.40
CA ALA A 310 -24.46 8.13 24.72
C ALA A 310 -23.61 9.06 23.83
N GLY A 311 -23.87 9.03 22.53
CA GLY A 311 -23.14 9.80 21.53
C GLY A 311 -21.88 9.12 20.98
N GLY A 312 -21.60 7.86 21.33
CA GLY A 312 -20.61 7.05 20.64
C GLY A 312 -20.97 6.88 19.16
N GLN A 313 -19.96 6.81 18.31
CA GLN A 313 -20.10 6.52 16.88
C GLN A 313 -19.25 5.30 16.54
N ALA A 314 -19.68 4.56 15.53
CA ALA A 314 -18.92 3.51 14.88
C ALA A 314 -17.60 4.08 14.30
N TYR A 315 -16.60 3.21 14.16
CA TYR A 315 -15.38 3.52 13.42
C TYR A 315 -15.65 3.52 11.91
N SER A 316 -16.37 2.50 11.44
CA SER A 316 -16.89 2.39 10.07
C SER A 316 -18.41 2.36 10.08
N GLY A 317 -19.07 2.88 9.05
CA GLY A 317 -20.52 2.76 8.91
C GLY A 317 -21.34 3.28 10.09
N THR A 318 -22.22 2.44 10.62
CA THR A 318 -23.21 2.76 11.63
C THR A 318 -23.30 1.80 12.81
N HIS A 319 -22.63 0.66 12.78
CA HIS A 319 -22.67 -0.43 13.75
C HIS A 319 -21.29 -0.72 14.34
N TRP A 320 -21.24 -1.36 15.52
CA TRP A 320 -19.99 -1.90 16.08
C TRP A 320 -20.30 -3.00 17.11
N ALA A 321 -19.32 -3.86 17.41
CA ALA A 321 -19.50 -4.97 18.34
C ALA A 321 -18.95 -4.69 19.73
N GLU A 322 -19.61 -5.25 20.76
CA GLU A 322 -19.06 -5.37 22.11
C GLU A 322 -18.51 -6.78 22.37
N VAL A 323 -17.20 -6.87 22.59
CA VAL A 323 -16.48 -8.15 22.70
C VAL A 323 -16.94 -8.94 23.92
N ASN A 324 -17.15 -8.27 25.06
CA ASN A 324 -17.59 -8.90 26.31
C ASN A 324 -19.09 -8.78 26.55
N ALA A 325 -19.91 -8.96 25.50
CA ALA A 325 -21.35 -9.04 25.64
C ALA A 325 -21.76 -10.19 26.58
N THR A 326 -22.40 -9.88 27.73
CA THR A 326 -22.83 -10.84 28.80
C THR A 326 -21.74 -11.56 29.60
N THR A 327 -20.68 -12.05 28.96
CA THR A 327 -19.54 -12.77 29.56
C THR A 327 -18.25 -12.31 28.88
N ASN A 328 -17.10 -12.67 29.45
CA ASN A 328 -15.78 -12.18 29.03
C ASN A 328 -15.20 -12.95 27.82
N ASP A 329 -16.00 -13.76 27.14
CA ASP A 329 -15.49 -14.89 26.35
C ASP A 329 -15.17 -14.51 24.91
N GLY A 330 -15.77 -13.44 24.35
CA GLY A 330 -15.38 -12.87 23.06
C GLY A 330 -16.24 -13.27 21.87
N LEU A 331 -15.77 -12.88 20.68
CA LEU A 331 -16.32 -13.29 19.38
C LEU A 331 -15.20 -13.77 18.45
N TYR A 332 -15.56 -14.56 17.44
CA TYR A 332 -14.62 -15.08 16.47
C TYR A 332 -15.24 -15.33 15.10
N GLN A 333 -14.38 -15.45 14.11
CA GLN A 333 -14.70 -16.03 12.82
C GLN A 333 -13.63 -17.07 12.46
N ASP A 334 -14.06 -18.18 11.90
CA ASP A 334 -13.19 -19.21 11.32
C ASP A 334 -13.18 -19.00 9.81
N ILE A 335 -11.99 -18.92 9.24
CA ILE A 335 -11.77 -18.68 7.83
C ILE A 335 -10.95 -19.83 7.25
N VAL A 336 -11.22 -20.17 5.99
CA VAL A 336 -10.34 -21.06 5.24
C VAL A 336 -9.02 -20.34 5.02
N SER A 337 -7.89 -21.03 5.17
CA SER A 337 -6.56 -20.44 5.03
C SER A 337 -5.61 -21.45 4.40
N THR A 338 -4.63 -20.99 3.62
CA THR A 338 -3.60 -21.84 3.02
C THR A 338 -2.30 -21.75 3.84
N PRO A 339 -1.65 -22.87 4.20
CA PRO A 339 -0.33 -22.84 4.84
C PRO A 339 0.71 -22.15 3.96
N GLY A 340 1.50 -21.24 4.52
CA GLY A 340 2.46 -20.40 3.76
C GLY A 340 2.03 -18.93 3.76
N ASN A 341 0.79 -18.66 3.34
CA ASN A 341 0.26 -17.31 3.15
C ASN A 341 0.44 -16.42 4.39
N VAL A 342 0.63 -15.13 4.13
CA VAL A 342 0.70 -14.11 5.17
C VAL A 342 -0.65 -13.42 5.28
N LEU A 343 -1.32 -13.60 6.42
CA LEU A 343 -2.56 -12.89 6.73
C LEU A 343 -2.25 -11.55 7.40
N GLN A 344 -2.56 -10.43 6.75
CA GLN A 344 -2.47 -9.11 7.35
C GLN A 344 -3.80 -8.74 8.01
N TRP A 345 -3.85 -8.56 9.32
CA TRP A 345 -5.09 -8.24 10.03
C TRP A 345 -5.13 -6.78 10.48
N ALA A 346 -6.34 -6.24 10.59
CA ALA A 346 -6.61 -4.98 11.28
C ALA A 346 -7.90 -5.06 12.10
N PHE A 347 -8.06 -4.20 13.11
CA PHE A 347 -9.34 -3.94 13.75
C PHE A 347 -9.29 -2.65 14.55
N ALA A 348 -10.40 -1.91 14.58
CA ALA A 348 -10.56 -0.77 15.46
C ALA A 348 -10.97 -1.23 16.86
N HIS A 349 -10.40 -0.62 17.89
CA HIS A 349 -10.76 -0.86 19.29
C HIS A 349 -10.95 0.45 20.03
N ARG A 350 -11.95 0.49 20.90
CA ARG A 350 -12.10 1.58 21.88
C ARG A 350 -12.74 1.07 23.16
N LYS A 351 -12.63 1.92 24.19
CA LYS A 351 -13.48 1.84 25.36
C LYS A 351 -14.79 2.57 25.16
N ARG A 352 -15.77 2.19 25.97
CA ARG A 352 -17.06 2.88 26.06
C ARG A 352 -16.93 4.34 26.53
N THR A 353 -17.60 5.28 25.86
CA THR A 353 -17.60 6.74 26.05
C THR A 353 -17.92 7.18 27.48
N GLY A 354 -18.79 6.49 28.20
CA GLY A 354 -19.10 6.79 29.60
C GLY A 354 -17.93 6.62 30.57
N TYR A 355 -16.82 6.05 30.12
CA TYR A 355 -15.57 5.90 30.88
C TYR A 355 -14.40 6.69 30.26
N ALA A 356 -14.68 7.63 29.36
CA ALA A 356 -13.68 8.58 28.87
C ALA A 356 -13.01 9.32 30.05
N GLY A 357 -11.67 9.37 30.06
CA GLY A 357 -10.89 9.98 31.14
C GLY A 357 -10.74 9.13 32.42
N SER A 358 -11.22 7.89 32.44
CA SER A 358 -10.86 6.91 33.48
C SER A 358 -9.35 6.63 33.46
N SER A 359 -8.74 6.37 34.63
CA SER A 359 -7.33 5.93 34.72
C SER A 359 -7.12 4.46 34.32
N ASN A 360 -8.22 3.71 34.17
CA ASN A 360 -8.21 2.33 33.72
C ASN A 360 -8.71 2.28 32.27
N GLU A 361 -8.11 1.40 31.48
CA GLU A 361 -8.41 1.20 30.07
C GLU A 361 -9.06 -0.16 29.81
N ASP A 362 -9.85 -0.23 28.75
CA ASP A 362 -10.32 -1.49 28.20
C ASP A 362 -9.14 -2.14 27.44
N VAL A 363 -8.94 -3.45 27.61
CA VAL A 363 -7.87 -4.19 26.91
C VAL A 363 -8.47 -5.43 26.26
N VAL A 364 -8.33 -5.52 24.95
CA VAL A 364 -8.71 -6.68 24.14
C VAL A 364 -7.45 -7.39 23.65
N ARG A 365 -7.49 -8.71 23.57
CA ARG A 365 -6.44 -9.52 22.96
C ARG A 365 -6.96 -10.16 21.69
N LEU A 366 -6.20 -10.00 20.61
CA LEU A 366 -6.40 -10.75 19.37
C LEU A 366 -5.60 -12.05 19.44
N LEU A 367 -6.28 -13.17 19.20
CA LEU A 367 -5.65 -14.47 18.99
C LEU A 367 -5.94 -14.94 17.57
N ILE A 368 -4.91 -15.41 16.87
CA ILE A 368 -5.01 -15.98 15.52
C ILE A 368 -4.34 -17.35 15.48
N GLY A 369 -5.01 -18.37 14.93
CA GLY A 369 -4.40 -19.68 14.65
C GLY A 369 -5.41 -20.80 14.42
N ASP A 370 -4.94 -22.04 14.35
CA ASP A 370 -5.79 -23.22 14.10
C ASP A 370 -6.91 -23.37 15.16
N PRO A 371 -8.20 -23.32 14.77
CA PRO A 371 -9.33 -23.49 15.69
C PRO A 371 -9.32 -24.84 16.44
N SER A 372 -8.73 -25.87 15.84
CA SER A 372 -8.57 -27.20 16.41
C SER A 372 -7.24 -27.40 17.16
N GLY A 373 -6.34 -26.42 17.03
CA GLY A 373 -4.96 -26.46 17.50
C GLY A 373 -4.65 -25.35 18.51
N THR A 374 -3.57 -24.60 18.24
CA THR A 374 -3.09 -23.52 19.13
C THR A 374 -3.37 -22.17 18.50
N LEU A 375 -4.01 -21.28 19.26
CA LEU A 375 -4.15 -19.88 18.89
C LEU A 375 -2.96 -19.08 19.43
N THR A 376 -2.36 -18.27 18.56
CA THR A 376 -1.21 -17.41 18.88
C THR A 376 -1.69 -16.00 19.18
N SER A 377 -1.19 -15.41 20.27
CA SER A 377 -1.49 -14.03 20.62
C SER A 377 -0.79 -13.07 19.67
N GLN A 378 -1.59 -12.21 19.03
CA GLN A 378 -1.09 -11.13 18.16
C GLN A 378 -0.83 -9.84 18.94
N GLY A 379 -1.39 -9.72 20.15
CA GLY A 379 -1.09 -8.61 21.05
C GLY A 379 -2.19 -8.36 22.08
N ASP A 380 -1.87 -7.48 23.03
CA ASP A 380 -2.79 -6.95 24.04
C ASP A 380 -3.04 -5.47 23.72
N PHE A 381 -4.20 -5.18 23.18
CA PHE A 381 -4.56 -3.90 22.60
C PHE A 381 -5.36 -3.09 23.60
N THR A 382 -4.75 -2.00 24.07
CA THR A 382 -5.30 -1.13 25.10
C THR A 382 -6.03 0.03 24.45
N SER A 383 -7.26 0.30 24.91
CA SER A 383 -8.06 1.41 24.42
C SER A 383 -7.39 2.76 24.68
N ALA A 384 -7.67 3.75 23.83
CA ALA A 384 -7.26 5.11 24.07
C ALA A 384 -7.89 5.70 25.35
N GLY A 385 -7.14 6.58 26.03
CA GLY A 385 -7.52 7.22 27.30
C GLY A 385 -8.85 7.99 27.27
N ASP A 386 -9.35 8.30 26.09
CA ASP A 386 -10.48 9.18 25.82
C ASP A 386 -11.53 8.56 24.88
N SER A 387 -11.81 7.26 24.97
CA SER A 387 -12.89 6.58 24.21
C SER A 387 -12.86 6.77 22.69
N SER A 388 -11.76 7.28 22.16
CA SER A 388 -11.49 7.35 20.73
C SER A 388 -11.18 5.95 20.21
N TRP A 389 -11.54 5.70 18.95
CA TRP A 389 -11.13 4.50 18.23
C TRP A 389 -9.64 4.52 17.95
N THR A 390 -8.99 3.38 18.20
CA THR A 390 -7.61 3.10 17.82
C THR A 390 -7.63 1.93 16.85
N LEU A 391 -7.09 2.12 15.63
CA LEU A 391 -6.90 1.02 14.70
C LEU A 391 -5.61 0.27 15.03
N HIS A 392 -5.70 -1.05 15.15
CA HIS A 392 -4.60 -1.97 15.38
C HIS A 392 -4.38 -2.81 14.13
N THR A 393 -3.12 -3.11 13.79
CA THR A 393 -2.75 -3.92 12.63
C THR A 393 -1.60 -4.87 12.96
N GLY A 394 -1.42 -5.90 12.14
CA GLY A 394 -0.26 -6.78 12.17
C GLY A 394 -0.39 -7.88 11.12
N THR A 395 0.54 -8.83 11.14
CA THR A 395 0.55 -9.97 10.21
C THR A 395 0.52 -11.29 10.98
N TYR A 396 0.13 -12.36 10.28
CA TYR A 396 0.13 -13.73 10.76
C TYR A 396 0.43 -14.68 9.60
N THR A 397 1.62 -15.27 9.60
CA THR A 397 1.98 -16.34 8.66
C THR A 397 1.25 -17.63 9.04
N VAL A 398 0.53 -18.23 8.09
CA VAL A 398 -0.23 -19.47 8.31
C VAL A 398 0.74 -20.66 8.43
N PRO A 399 0.83 -21.35 9.58
CA PRO A 399 1.79 -22.42 9.78
C PRO A 399 1.52 -23.65 8.90
N PRO A 400 2.55 -24.48 8.61
CA PRO A 400 2.39 -25.72 7.85
C PRO A 400 1.28 -26.62 8.40
N GLY A 401 0.35 -27.02 7.52
CA GLY A 401 -0.77 -27.91 7.83
C GLY A 401 -2.02 -27.22 8.38
N GLN A 402 -2.02 -25.90 8.61
CA GLN A 402 -3.19 -25.14 9.04
C GLN A 402 -4.06 -24.74 7.83
N THR A 403 -5.18 -25.43 7.64
CA THR A 403 -6.14 -25.19 6.53
C THR A 403 -7.34 -24.34 6.93
N THR A 404 -7.43 -23.96 8.20
CA THR A 404 -8.46 -23.08 8.74
C THR A 404 -7.82 -22.23 9.83
N THR A 405 -8.05 -20.92 9.79
CA THR A 405 -7.54 -19.97 10.77
C THR A 405 -8.71 -19.36 11.53
N ARG A 406 -8.65 -19.33 12.87
CA ARG A 406 -9.57 -18.59 13.72
C ARG A 406 -8.98 -17.23 14.02
N LEU A 407 -9.77 -16.17 13.79
CA LEU A 407 -9.52 -14.86 14.36
C LEU A 407 -10.49 -14.64 15.52
N THR A 408 -9.98 -14.45 16.73
CA THR A 408 -10.82 -14.25 17.92
C THR A 408 -10.35 -13.12 18.82
N PHE A 409 -11.32 -12.36 19.32
CA PHE A 409 -11.10 -11.29 20.28
C PHE A 409 -11.51 -11.74 21.67
N THR A 410 -10.60 -11.60 22.63
CA THR A 410 -10.84 -11.95 24.03
C THR A 410 -10.60 -10.74 24.92
N VAL A 411 -11.33 -10.61 26.02
CA VAL A 411 -11.17 -9.46 26.92
C VAL A 411 -10.20 -9.76 28.05
N LEU A 412 -9.20 -8.89 28.23
CA LEU A 412 -8.23 -8.96 29.33
C LEU A 412 -8.61 -8.05 30.49
N SER A 413 -9.09 -6.84 30.20
CA SER A 413 -9.58 -5.93 31.23
C SER A 413 -10.62 -4.95 30.69
N THR A 414 -11.35 -4.35 31.62
CA THR A 414 -12.22 -3.21 31.33
C THR A 414 -11.95 -2.05 32.28
N ALA A 415 -12.05 -0.83 31.78
CA ALA A 415 -11.99 0.44 32.49
C ALA A 415 -12.96 0.46 33.69
N SER A 416 -14.14 -0.14 33.50
CA SER A 416 -15.19 -0.25 34.51
C SER A 416 -14.98 -1.38 35.52
N GLY A 417 -14.10 -2.34 35.23
CA GLY A 417 -13.97 -3.61 35.96
C GLY A 417 -15.13 -4.59 35.71
N SER A 418 -16.06 -4.27 34.80
CA SER A 418 -17.16 -5.16 34.39
C SER A 418 -16.63 -6.30 33.53
N THR A 419 -17.13 -7.51 33.77
CA THR A 419 -16.87 -8.68 32.93
C THR A 419 -17.87 -8.81 31.77
N SER A 420 -18.79 -7.85 31.62
CA SER A 420 -19.95 -7.95 30.72
C SER A 420 -20.24 -6.68 29.91
N SER A 421 -19.29 -5.73 29.91
CA SER A 421 -19.37 -4.45 29.18
C SER A 421 -18.01 -3.75 29.13
N GLY A 422 -17.61 -3.16 28.01
CA GLY A 422 -16.47 -2.25 27.90
C GLY A 422 -15.84 -2.22 26.50
N ASN A 423 -15.28 -3.37 26.08
CA ASN A 423 -14.41 -3.45 24.90
C ASN A 423 -15.25 -3.41 23.63
N PHE A 424 -15.15 -2.32 22.88
CA PHE A 424 -15.75 -2.21 21.57
C PHE A 424 -14.72 -2.47 20.49
N ILE A 425 -15.13 -3.24 19.49
CA ILE A 425 -14.38 -3.42 18.25
C ILE A 425 -15.25 -3.08 17.04
N ASP A 426 -14.59 -2.68 15.97
CA ASP A 426 -15.22 -2.35 14.70
C ASP A 426 -14.19 -2.50 13.57
N ASN A 427 -14.64 -2.52 12.31
CA ASN A 427 -13.80 -2.59 11.11
C ASN A 427 -12.68 -3.64 11.23
N VAL A 428 -13.05 -4.89 11.53
CA VAL A 428 -12.10 -6.01 11.57
C VAL A 428 -11.74 -6.37 10.15
N GLN A 429 -10.49 -6.18 9.75
CA GLN A 429 -10.00 -6.50 8.43
C GLN A 429 -9.01 -7.66 8.52
N LEU A 430 -8.92 -8.39 7.43
CA LEU A 430 -7.92 -9.41 7.20
C LEU A 430 -7.67 -9.39 5.71
N TYR A 431 -6.41 -9.32 5.30
CA TYR A 431 -5.89 -9.39 3.94
C TYR A 431 -5.04 -10.65 3.83
N VAL A 432 -5.15 -11.35 2.70
CA VAL A 432 -4.21 -12.42 2.37
C VAL A 432 -3.21 -11.75 1.45
N ILE A 433 -1.95 -11.68 1.88
CA ILE A 433 -0.84 -11.55 0.94
C ILE A 433 -0.54 -13.01 0.60
N PRO A 434 -0.94 -13.47 -0.58
CA PRO A 434 -0.66 -14.84 -0.96
C PRO A 434 0.87 -14.99 -1.05
N ASP A 435 1.38 -16.15 -0.64
CA ASP A 435 2.78 -16.54 -0.93
C ASP A 435 2.87 -17.04 -2.39
N ASP A 436 1.79 -16.86 -3.17
CA ASP A 436 1.47 -17.48 -4.46
C ASP A 436 0.82 -16.53 -5.48
N CYS A 437 0.84 -15.22 -5.26
CA CYS A 437 0.84 -14.33 -6.43
C CYS A 437 2.23 -14.50 -7.01
N ALA A 438 2.31 -15.00 -8.25
CA ALA A 438 3.57 -15.09 -8.92
C ALA A 438 4.13 -13.67 -9.10
N ASP A 439 5.44 -13.62 -8.97
CA ASP A 439 6.35 -12.57 -9.43
C ASP A 439 7.16 -13.42 -10.41
N ASN A 440 6.57 -13.60 -11.60
CA ASN A 440 6.86 -14.72 -12.51
C ASN A 440 8.30 -14.60 -13.01
N ASP A 441 8.73 -13.38 -13.34
CA ASP A 441 10.09 -13.02 -13.72
C ASP A 441 11.06 -12.77 -12.53
N GLY A 442 10.52 -12.57 -11.32
CA GLY A 442 11.30 -12.39 -10.09
C GLY A 442 11.88 -10.99 -9.91
N ASP A 443 11.35 -9.97 -10.59
CA ASP A 443 11.83 -8.60 -10.51
C ASP A 443 11.34 -7.83 -9.26
N SER A 444 10.50 -8.49 -8.45
CA SER A 444 9.85 -7.96 -7.23
C SER A 444 8.61 -7.11 -7.45
N ILE A 445 8.05 -7.10 -8.65
CA ILE A 445 6.72 -6.60 -8.99
C ILE A 445 5.79 -7.83 -9.07
N PRO A 446 4.71 -7.87 -8.28
CA PRO A 446 3.74 -8.96 -8.44
C PRO A 446 2.98 -8.86 -9.76
N ASP A 447 2.69 -9.98 -10.42
CA ASP A 447 2.05 -10.04 -11.75
C ASP A 447 0.78 -9.18 -11.89
N TYR A 448 -0.13 -9.17 -10.89
CA TYR A 448 -1.35 -8.31 -10.90
C TYR A 448 -1.09 -6.79 -10.81
N PHE A 449 0.18 -6.42 -10.82
CA PHE A 449 0.63 -5.05 -10.97
C PHE A 449 1.62 -4.92 -12.13
N ASP A 450 2.14 -6.02 -12.65
CA ASP A 450 3.14 -6.04 -13.70
C ASP A 450 2.47 -5.79 -15.06
N LEU A 451 3.13 -5.10 -15.99
CA LEU A 451 2.58 -4.89 -17.34
C LEU A 451 3.28 -5.75 -18.39
N ASP A 452 4.25 -6.56 -17.97
CA ASP A 452 5.14 -7.42 -18.76
C ASP A 452 5.60 -8.57 -17.82
N SER A 453 4.64 -9.41 -17.40
CA SER A 453 4.75 -10.33 -16.24
C SER A 453 5.89 -11.35 -16.36
N ASP A 454 6.27 -11.76 -17.57
CA ASP A 454 7.40 -12.64 -17.85
C ASP A 454 8.63 -11.91 -18.41
N ASN A 455 8.52 -10.60 -18.55
CA ASN A 455 9.57 -9.64 -18.88
C ASN A 455 10.22 -9.89 -20.24
N ASP A 456 9.47 -10.45 -21.18
CA ASP A 456 9.93 -10.75 -22.52
C ASP A 456 9.94 -9.48 -23.42
N GLY A 457 9.37 -8.37 -22.95
CA GLY A 457 9.30 -7.10 -23.66
C GLY A 457 8.05 -6.91 -24.49
N ILE A 458 7.09 -7.82 -24.39
CA ILE A 458 5.73 -7.73 -24.92
C ILE A 458 4.81 -7.41 -23.74
N PRO A 459 4.10 -6.26 -23.75
CA PRO A 459 3.20 -5.98 -22.64
C PRO A 459 2.02 -6.95 -22.57
N ASP A 460 1.60 -7.36 -21.37
CA ASP A 460 0.56 -8.35 -21.09
C ASP A 460 -0.75 -8.08 -21.85
N ILE A 461 -1.17 -6.81 -21.95
CA ILE A 461 -2.33 -6.39 -22.75
C ILE A 461 -2.24 -6.80 -24.23
N VAL A 462 -1.02 -6.84 -24.80
CA VAL A 462 -0.77 -7.27 -26.18
C VAL A 462 -0.99 -8.77 -26.28
N GLU A 463 -0.49 -9.52 -25.31
CA GLU A 463 -0.50 -10.97 -25.25
C GLU A 463 -1.85 -11.55 -24.89
N ALA A 464 -2.63 -10.86 -24.06
CA ALA A 464 -4.06 -11.08 -23.89
C ALA A 464 -4.87 -10.88 -25.20
N GLY A 465 -4.22 -10.43 -26.28
CA GLY A 465 -4.82 -10.21 -27.59
C GLY A 465 -5.54 -8.85 -27.69
N HIS A 466 -5.17 -7.91 -26.83
CA HIS A 466 -5.83 -6.61 -26.67
C HIS A 466 -4.94 -5.41 -27.07
N GLY A 467 -3.76 -5.66 -27.65
CA GLY A 467 -2.82 -4.63 -28.09
C GLY A 467 -3.43 -3.55 -29.00
N SER A 468 -4.43 -3.89 -29.81
CA SER A 468 -5.11 -2.89 -30.67
C SER A 468 -5.90 -1.81 -29.92
N ILE A 469 -6.27 -2.09 -28.66
CA ILE A 469 -6.98 -1.16 -27.77
C ILE A 469 -6.01 -0.40 -26.88
N SER A 470 -4.85 -0.99 -26.52
CA SER A 470 -3.80 -0.32 -25.76
C SER A 470 -3.31 0.95 -26.44
N ASN A 471 -3.43 1.02 -27.78
CA ASN A 471 -2.92 2.13 -28.57
C ASN A 471 -1.40 2.37 -28.34
N GLY A 472 -0.67 1.29 -28.00
CA GLY A 472 0.77 1.28 -27.77
C GLY A 472 1.14 2.05 -26.52
N THR A 473 0.41 1.81 -25.42
CA THR A 473 0.69 2.34 -24.09
C THR A 473 0.93 1.26 -23.04
N GLY A 474 0.97 -0.03 -23.41
CA GLY A 474 1.06 -1.14 -22.46
C GLY A 474 -0.14 -1.30 -21.52
N THR A 475 -1.15 -0.43 -21.64
CA THR A 475 -2.33 -0.37 -20.77
C THR A 475 -3.53 0.10 -21.57
N ILE A 476 -4.72 0.04 -20.99
CA ILE A 476 -5.93 0.61 -21.60
C ILE A 476 -5.91 2.14 -21.44
N PRO A 477 -5.92 2.93 -22.53
CA PRO A 477 -5.86 4.37 -22.38
C PRO A 477 -7.10 4.93 -21.68
N LEU A 478 -6.90 5.61 -20.54
CA LEU A 478 -7.96 6.23 -19.74
C LEU A 478 -8.90 7.14 -20.53
N THR A 479 -8.42 7.74 -21.63
CA THR A 479 -9.25 8.59 -22.50
C THR A 479 -10.36 7.85 -23.24
N SER A 480 -10.25 6.53 -23.33
CA SER A 480 -11.20 5.60 -23.95
C SER A 480 -11.83 4.63 -22.96
N PHE A 481 -11.50 4.74 -21.67
CA PHE A 481 -11.94 3.79 -20.66
C PHE A 481 -13.45 3.82 -20.43
N VAL A 482 -14.11 2.68 -20.59
CA VAL A 482 -15.54 2.49 -20.38
C VAL A 482 -15.75 1.37 -19.36
N ASP A 483 -16.02 1.76 -18.12
CA ASP A 483 -16.52 0.87 -17.08
C ASP A 483 -17.91 1.35 -16.64
N THR A 484 -18.94 0.59 -17.00
CA THR A 484 -20.33 0.92 -16.63
C THR A 484 -20.66 0.50 -15.20
N ASN A 485 -19.94 -0.48 -14.67
CA ASN A 485 -20.32 -1.22 -13.48
C ASN A 485 -19.50 -0.82 -12.23
N GLY A 486 -18.36 -0.13 -12.42
CA GLY A 486 -17.55 0.48 -11.37
C GLY A 486 -16.64 -0.52 -10.66
N ASN A 487 -16.22 -1.57 -11.35
CA ASN A 487 -15.33 -2.61 -10.85
C ASN A 487 -13.88 -2.44 -11.30
N GLY A 488 -13.56 -1.43 -12.11
CA GLY A 488 -12.19 -1.15 -12.54
C GLY A 488 -11.69 -2.00 -13.72
N LEU A 489 -12.43 -3.02 -14.16
CA LEU A 489 -12.21 -3.66 -15.46
C LEU A 489 -12.95 -2.92 -16.59
N HIS A 490 -12.29 -2.75 -17.74
CA HIS A 490 -12.93 -2.21 -18.92
C HIS A 490 -14.05 -3.13 -19.49
N ASP A 491 -15.24 -2.58 -19.79
CA ASP A 491 -16.45 -3.30 -20.25
C ASP A 491 -16.22 -4.19 -21.50
N ALA A 492 -15.17 -3.94 -22.30
CA ALA A 492 -14.87 -4.72 -23.49
C ALA A 492 -14.19 -6.07 -23.20
N PHE A 493 -13.57 -6.22 -22.03
CA PHE A 493 -12.81 -7.40 -21.63
C PHE A 493 -13.58 -8.32 -20.67
N GLU A 494 -14.71 -7.84 -20.15
CA GLU A 494 -15.66 -8.59 -19.34
C GLU A 494 -15.99 -9.99 -19.90
N GLY A 495 -15.50 -11.03 -19.22
CA GLY A 495 -15.74 -12.44 -19.53
C GLY A 495 -14.94 -12.99 -20.71
N LEU A 496 -13.87 -12.32 -21.10
CA LEU A 496 -12.79 -12.90 -21.91
C LEU A 496 -11.85 -13.69 -21.01
N SER A 497 -11.02 -14.53 -21.62
CA SER A 497 -9.91 -15.21 -20.97
C SER A 497 -8.64 -14.79 -21.69
N PRO A 498 -7.49 -14.71 -21.01
CA PRO A 498 -6.21 -14.50 -21.65
C PRO A 498 -5.97 -15.47 -22.81
N LEU A 499 -5.17 -15.04 -23.80
CA LEU A 499 -4.84 -15.86 -24.96
C LEU A 499 -3.86 -16.97 -24.55
N ASP A 500 -3.98 -18.11 -25.21
CA ASP A 500 -3.14 -19.29 -25.12
C ASP A 500 -3.04 -19.78 -26.57
N SER A 501 -1.92 -19.44 -27.23
CA SER A 501 -1.75 -19.54 -28.69
C SER A 501 -1.50 -20.97 -29.16
N ASP A 502 -0.71 -21.73 -28.41
CA ASP A 502 -0.28 -23.08 -28.75
C ASP A 502 -1.16 -24.18 -28.09
N GLY A 503 -1.89 -23.83 -27.04
CA GLY A 503 -2.84 -24.67 -26.32
C GLY A 503 -2.20 -25.60 -25.29
N ASP A 504 -1.03 -25.28 -24.77
CA ASP A 504 -0.33 -26.10 -23.76
C ASP A 504 -0.87 -25.89 -22.32
N GLY A 505 -1.55 -24.76 -22.09
CA GLY A 505 -2.19 -24.39 -20.85
C GLY A 505 -1.50 -23.28 -20.05
N VAL A 506 -0.39 -22.73 -20.54
CA VAL A 506 0.22 -21.49 -20.09
C VAL A 506 -0.33 -20.35 -20.97
N PRO A 507 -0.94 -19.31 -20.39
CA PRO A 507 -1.35 -18.14 -21.18
C PRO A 507 -0.13 -17.35 -21.67
N ASN A 508 -0.25 -16.72 -22.84
CA ASN A 508 0.86 -16.04 -23.50
C ASN A 508 1.64 -15.06 -22.61
N TYR A 509 0.96 -14.24 -21.79
CA TYR A 509 1.59 -13.26 -20.89
C TYR A 509 2.48 -13.86 -19.77
N ARG A 510 2.63 -15.18 -19.77
CA ARG A 510 3.46 -15.96 -18.84
C ARG A 510 4.26 -17.06 -19.55
N ASP A 511 4.17 -17.12 -20.87
CA ASP A 511 4.69 -18.19 -21.71
C ASP A 511 5.89 -17.64 -22.48
N LEU A 512 7.08 -18.18 -22.25
CA LEU A 512 8.31 -17.67 -22.86
C LEU A 512 8.53 -18.14 -24.32
N ASP A 513 7.67 -19.01 -24.87
CA ASP A 513 7.69 -19.53 -26.26
C ASP A 513 6.23 -19.79 -26.71
N SER A 514 5.43 -18.73 -26.85
CA SER A 514 3.96 -18.75 -27.04
C SER A 514 3.43 -19.54 -28.25
N ASP A 515 4.29 -19.94 -29.20
CA ASP A 515 3.94 -20.83 -30.30
C ASP A 515 4.73 -22.14 -30.35
N ASN A 516 5.58 -22.35 -29.35
CA ASN A 516 6.34 -23.56 -29.08
C ASN A 516 7.22 -23.99 -30.26
N ASP A 517 7.92 -23.03 -30.85
CA ASP A 517 8.72 -23.18 -32.05
C ASP A 517 10.25 -23.08 -31.80
N THR A 518 10.66 -22.99 -30.53
CA THR A 518 12.05 -22.97 -30.03
C THR A 518 12.80 -21.66 -30.23
N ILE A 519 12.08 -20.57 -30.49
CA ILE A 519 12.56 -19.20 -30.46
C ILE A 519 11.75 -18.49 -29.38
N PHE A 520 12.42 -17.88 -28.41
CA PHE A 520 11.71 -17.24 -27.30
C PHE A 520 10.98 -15.99 -27.75
N ASP A 521 9.88 -15.64 -27.08
CA ASP A 521 9.04 -14.51 -27.46
C ASP A 521 9.82 -13.18 -27.42
N VAL A 522 10.71 -13.02 -26.43
CA VAL A 522 11.69 -11.92 -26.32
C VAL A 522 12.57 -11.75 -27.57
N ASP A 523 12.88 -12.85 -28.28
CA ASP A 523 13.69 -12.83 -29.50
C ASP A 523 12.88 -12.42 -30.75
N GLU A 524 11.57 -12.61 -30.71
CA GLU A 524 10.66 -12.44 -31.84
C GLU A 524 9.90 -11.11 -31.81
N ALA A 525 9.56 -10.65 -30.60
CA ALA A 525 8.79 -9.46 -30.27
C ALA A 525 9.20 -8.23 -31.09
N GLY A 526 10.51 -8.00 -31.21
CA GLY A 526 11.08 -6.85 -31.91
C GLY A 526 10.65 -5.51 -31.30
N THR A 527 10.40 -5.50 -29.99
CA THR A 527 9.91 -4.37 -29.19
C THR A 527 11.03 -3.47 -28.68
N GLU A 528 12.30 -3.78 -28.95
CA GLU A 528 13.42 -3.03 -28.36
C GLU A 528 13.47 -1.55 -28.81
N ARG A 529 13.74 -0.65 -27.86
CA ARG A 529 13.82 0.79 -28.14
C ARG A 529 15.12 1.22 -28.80
N TYR A 530 15.05 1.61 -30.07
CA TYR A 530 16.21 2.18 -30.79
C TYR A 530 16.46 3.67 -30.49
N SER A 531 16.95 4.02 -29.29
CA SER A 531 17.22 5.43 -28.92
C SER A 531 18.59 5.93 -29.40
N GLY A 532 18.58 6.85 -30.38
CA GLY A 532 19.73 7.36 -31.14
C GLY A 532 20.84 8.16 -30.43
N SER A 533 21.18 7.88 -29.17
CA SER A 533 22.48 8.23 -28.55
C SER A 533 22.75 7.51 -27.21
N LEU A 534 21.84 6.68 -26.71
CA LEU A 534 22.12 5.67 -25.69
C LEU A 534 21.85 4.33 -26.34
N LEU A 535 22.77 3.95 -27.22
CA LEU A 535 23.02 2.54 -27.45
C LEU A 535 24.07 2.15 -26.43
N THR A 536 23.64 1.58 -25.33
CA THR A 536 24.25 0.33 -24.89
C THR A 536 23.23 -0.74 -25.31
N HIS A 537 23.13 -1.09 -26.60
CA HIS A 537 23.40 -2.49 -26.95
C HIS A 537 24.55 -3.10 -26.13
N ASP A 538 24.34 -3.27 -24.83
CA ASP A 538 25.10 -4.24 -24.05
C ASP A 538 24.34 -5.57 -24.11
N ASN A 539 23.81 -6.00 -25.29
CA ASN A 539 24.20 -7.27 -25.93
C ASN A 539 23.22 -7.88 -26.96
N GLY A 540 21.93 -7.56 -27.01
CA GLY A 540 20.98 -8.32 -27.83
C GLY A 540 19.58 -7.72 -27.91
N ASP A 541 18.62 -8.56 -28.31
CA ASP A 541 17.17 -8.58 -27.97
C ASP A 541 16.81 -8.00 -26.59
N GLY A 542 17.62 -8.25 -25.57
CA GLY A 542 17.32 -7.85 -24.19
C GLY A 542 17.46 -9.00 -23.22
N ASP A 543 17.44 -10.25 -23.70
CA ASP A 543 17.80 -11.47 -22.96
C ASP A 543 19.32 -11.73 -23.10
N ILE A 544 20.11 -11.23 -22.14
CA ILE A 544 21.57 -11.22 -22.26
C ILE A 544 22.16 -12.61 -22.02
N ASP A 545 21.55 -13.42 -21.16
CA ASP A 545 22.07 -14.73 -20.80
C ASP A 545 21.48 -15.90 -21.65
N GLY A 546 20.36 -15.64 -22.29
CA GLY A 546 19.66 -16.49 -23.24
C GLY A 546 18.72 -17.47 -22.55
N ASP A 547 18.06 -17.07 -21.47
CA ASP A 547 17.13 -17.88 -20.68
C ASP A 547 15.65 -17.65 -20.98
N GLY A 548 15.32 -16.76 -21.91
CA GLY A 548 13.94 -16.43 -22.30
C GLY A 548 13.37 -15.24 -21.55
N VAL A 549 13.99 -14.78 -20.47
CA VAL A 549 13.53 -13.63 -19.66
C VAL A 549 14.36 -12.39 -20.01
N GLY A 550 13.72 -11.23 -20.08
CA GLY A 550 14.43 -9.97 -20.32
C GLY A 550 15.38 -9.59 -19.19
N ASP A 551 16.57 -9.14 -19.55
CA ASP A 551 17.56 -8.57 -18.63
C ASP A 551 17.56 -7.05 -18.70
N GLY A 552 17.50 -6.39 -17.55
CA GLY A 552 17.64 -4.95 -17.55
C GLY A 552 17.52 -4.27 -16.20
N LEU A 553 17.40 -2.96 -16.28
CA LEU A 553 16.89 -2.17 -15.17
C LEU A 553 15.51 -1.69 -15.57
N GLU A 554 14.60 -1.73 -14.63
CA GLU A 554 13.40 -0.93 -14.57
C GLU A 554 13.74 0.26 -13.65
N THR A 555 13.67 1.50 -14.16
CA THR A 555 14.14 2.69 -13.42
C THR A 555 13.04 3.60 -12.92
N GLU A 556 11.81 3.29 -13.31
CA GLU A 556 10.58 3.89 -12.87
C GLU A 556 10.36 3.62 -11.38
N SER A 557 9.46 4.41 -10.78
CA SER A 557 9.20 4.39 -9.34
C SER A 557 7.85 5.04 -9.08
N PHE A 558 6.78 4.37 -9.51
CA PHE A 558 5.41 4.94 -9.49
C PHE A 558 4.55 4.34 -8.38
N ARG A 559 4.70 3.06 -7.98
CA ARG A 559 3.90 2.44 -6.89
C ARG A 559 4.56 2.58 -5.52
N VAL A 560 3.77 2.49 -4.44
CA VAL A 560 4.23 2.64 -3.05
C VAL A 560 3.82 1.40 -2.27
N MET A 561 4.77 0.51 -1.95
CA MET A 561 4.55 -0.53 -0.94
C MET A 561 5.17 -0.15 0.40
N ALA A 562 4.43 -0.31 1.49
CA ALA A 562 4.97 -0.17 2.83
C ALA A 562 5.76 -1.41 3.24
N VAL A 563 7.08 -1.42 3.01
CA VAL A 563 7.97 -2.48 3.52
C VAL A 563 8.23 -2.29 5.01
N GLU A 564 8.23 -3.38 5.78
CA GLU A 564 8.49 -3.34 7.22
C GLU A 564 9.84 -2.68 7.53
N GLY A 565 9.79 -1.46 8.10
CA GLY A 565 10.98 -0.68 8.46
C GLY A 565 11.42 0.40 7.46
N SER A 566 10.73 0.56 6.32
CA SER A 566 10.87 1.69 5.39
C SER A 566 9.59 2.52 5.34
N CYS A 567 9.73 3.78 4.95
CA CYS A 567 8.59 4.68 4.81
C CYS A 567 7.82 4.55 3.50
N ILE A 568 8.47 4.00 2.47
CA ILE A 568 7.98 3.59 1.14
C ILE A 568 9.04 2.64 0.53
N ALA A 569 8.64 1.61 -0.19
CA ALA A 569 9.36 1.03 -1.33
C ALA A 569 8.59 1.40 -2.60
N TYR A 570 9.32 1.88 -3.61
CA TYR A 570 8.76 2.06 -4.94
C TYR A 570 9.19 0.88 -5.80
N PHE A 571 8.30 0.40 -6.64
CA PHE A 571 8.54 -0.63 -7.65
C PHE A 571 8.03 -0.14 -8.99
N GLY A 572 8.42 -0.88 -10.04
CA GLY A 572 8.23 -0.74 -11.48
C GLY A 572 6.87 -1.05 -12.05
N ASP A 573 6.60 -0.49 -13.22
CA ASP A 573 5.39 -0.76 -13.98
C ASP A 573 5.55 -2.03 -14.81
N GLY A 574 6.53 -2.87 -14.46
CA GLY A 574 6.81 -4.15 -15.12
C GLY A 574 7.76 -4.04 -16.30
N ILE A 575 7.66 -2.93 -17.04
CA ILE A 575 8.32 -2.83 -18.34
C ILE A 575 9.77 -2.36 -18.17
N LEU A 576 10.74 -3.19 -18.55
CA LEU A 576 12.16 -2.79 -18.53
C LEU A 576 12.44 -1.54 -19.37
N ASP A 577 13.44 -0.73 -18.93
CA ASP A 577 13.90 0.48 -19.62
C ASP A 577 14.22 0.25 -21.13
N ILE A 578 14.61 -0.98 -21.49
CA ILE A 578 14.97 -1.36 -22.85
C ILE A 578 13.75 -1.51 -23.77
N TYR A 579 12.60 -1.86 -23.20
CA TYR A 579 11.32 -2.02 -23.88
C TYR A 579 10.40 -0.80 -23.66
N ASP A 580 10.66 0.06 -22.66
CA ASP A 580 9.89 1.28 -22.43
C ASP A 580 10.28 2.45 -23.36
N PHE A 581 9.33 2.90 -24.21
CA PHE A 581 9.46 4.04 -25.11
C PHE A 581 9.17 5.40 -24.46
N GLY A 582 8.74 5.39 -23.21
CA GLY A 582 8.57 6.55 -22.35
C GLY A 582 9.76 7.50 -22.37
N ASN A 583 9.50 8.80 -22.28
CA ASN A 583 10.56 9.82 -22.18
C ASN A 583 10.52 10.56 -20.84
N GLY A 584 9.54 10.26 -19.98
CA GLY A 584 9.39 10.82 -18.65
C GLY A 584 9.86 9.85 -17.58
N SER A 585 10.53 10.35 -16.55
CA SER A 585 11.10 9.54 -15.47
C SER A 585 10.06 9.00 -14.47
N ASN A 586 8.79 8.82 -14.87
CA ASN A 586 7.63 8.36 -14.09
C ASN A 586 6.38 8.38 -15.03
N GLU A 587 6.52 7.80 -16.22
CA GLU A 587 5.38 7.51 -17.09
C GLU A 587 4.90 6.08 -16.74
N TYR A 588 3.59 5.83 -16.73
CA TYR A 588 3.04 4.49 -16.46
C TYR A 588 2.62 3.87 -17.80
N GLY A 589 3.09 2.65 -18.05
CA GLY A 589 2.96 1.91 -19.29
C GLY A 589 3.88 2.42 -20.41
N ASN A 590 3.93 1.66 -21.51
CA ASN A 590 4.87 1.87 -22.61
C ASN A 590 4.48 3.02 -23.57
N LEU A 591 4.63 4.28 -23.14
CA LEU A 591 4.18 5.43 -23.94
C LEU A 591 5.02 5.63 -25.21
N ASN A 592 4.35 5.68 -26.35
CA ASN A 592 4.90 6.00 -27.68
C ASN A 592 5.66 4.86 -28.39
N GLN A 593 5.35 3.60 -28.07
CA GLN A 593 5.91 2.41 -28.75
C GLN A 593 5.77 2.45 -30.28
N GLY A 594 4.76 3.13 -30.83
CA GLY A 594 4.72 3.45 -32.25
C GLY A 594 3.31 3.59 -32.83
N THR A 595 3.16 3.14 -34.08
CA THR A 595 1.87 3.12 -34.80
C THR A 595 1.66 1.76 -35.44
N GLY A 596 0.67 1.01 -34.97
CA GLY A 596 0.28 -0.30 -35.48
C GLY A 596 -0.86 -0.85 -34.63
N PRO A 597 -1.58 -1.89 -35.04
CA PRO A 597 -2.56 -2.52 -34.17
C PRO A 597 -1.95 -3.56 -33.21
N LEU A 598 -0.74 -4.05 -33.50
CA LEU A 598 -0.10 -5.16 -32.77
C LEU A 598 1.07 -4.70 -31.88
N TYR A 599 1.76 -3.62 -32.25
CA TYR A 599 2.89 -3.03 -31.51
C TYR A 599 4.14 -3.90 -31.32
N VAL A 600 4.03 -5.19 -31.60
CA VAL A 600 5.10 -6.16 -31.84
C VAL A 600 5.37 -6.36 -33.35
N LYS A 601 6.40 -7.14 -33.67
CA LYS A 601 6.83 -7.46 -35.03
C LYS A 601 5.87 -8.44 -35.72
N ASP A 602 5.66 -8.20 -37.01
CA ASP A 602 4.87 -9.03 -37.94
C ASP A 602 5.62 -9.00 -39.29
N THR A 603 6.44 -10.02 -39.51
CA THR A 603 7.46 -10.07 -40.57
C THR A 603 6.82 -10.23 -41.94
N ASP A 604 5.77 -11.05 -42.08
CA ASP A 604 5.13 -11.33 -43.37
C ASP A 604 3.85 -10.51 -43.63
N ASN A 605 3.38 -9.77 -42.64
CA ASN A 605 2.20 -8.89 -42.65
C ASN A 605 0.88 -9.63 -42.88
N ASP A 606 0.75 -10.84 -42.35
CA ASP A 606 -0.50 -11.60 -42.38
C ASP A 606 -1.47 -11.25 -41.23
N GLY A 607 -0.96 -10.53 -40.21
CA GLY A 607 -1.71 -10.05 -39.05
C GLY A 607 -1.60 -10.94 -37.82
N ILE A 608 -0.76 -11.97 -37.85
CA ILE A 608 -0.30 -12.73 -36.69
C ILE A 608 1.10 -12.20 -36.34
N PRO A 609 1.33 -11.72 -35.11
CA PRO A 609 2.68 -11.39 -34.62
C PRO A 609 3.66 -12.55 -34.71
N ASP A 610 4.95 -12.22 -34.84
CA ASP A 610 6.02 -13.23 -34.97
C ASP A 610 6.06 -14.21 -33.78
N TYR A 611 5.99 -13.72 -32.52
CA TYR A 611 6.02 -14.53 -31.29
C TYR A 611 4.86 -15.54 -31.12
N ILE A 612 3.84 -15.46 -31.99
CA ILE A 612 2.73 -16.42 -32.03
C ILE A 612 2.51 -17.00 -33.43
N ASP A 613 3.49 -16.84 -34.32
CA ASP A 613 3.47 -17.31 -35.69
C ASP A 613 4.63 -18.27 -35.98
N ILE A 614 4.31 -19.56 -35.89
CA ILE A 614 5.19 -20.68 -36.28
C ILE A 614 5.74 -20.57 -37.72
N GLN A 615 5.23 -19.66 -38.56
CA GLN A 615 5.76 -19.32 -39.88
C GLN A 615 5.94 -17.81 -40.10
N SER A 616 6.61 -17.09 -39.20
CA SER A 616 6.90 -15.65 -39.22
C SER A 616 7.27 -15.05 -40.60
N ASN A 617 7.91 -15.82 -41.50
CA ASN A 617 8.27 -15.38 -42.85
C ASN A 617 7.27 -15.76 -43.97
N GLY A 618 6.17 -16.41 -43.62
CA GLY A 618 5.10 -16.90 -44.47
C GLY A 618 5.45 -18.10 -45.37
N SER A 619 6.60 -18.77 -45.14
CA SER A 619 7.10 -19.79 -46.08
C SER A 619 7.82 -21.01 -45.51
N SER A 620 8.40 -20.92 -44.31
CA SER A 620 9.01 -22.04 -43.59
C SER A 620 8.66 -21.93 -42.12
N PHE A 621 8.54 -23.06 -41.43
CA PHE A 621 8.47 -23.05 -39.97
C PHE A 621 9.75 -22.48 -39.37
N ASP A 622 9.67 -21.70 -38.29
CA ASP A 622 10.84 -21.01 -37.76
C ASP A 622 11.75 -21.97 -36.99
N ILE A 623 11.19 -22.95 -36.28
CA ILE A 623 11.92 -24.14 -35.76
C ILE A 623 12.82 -24.83 -36.80
N ALA A 624 12.42 -24.85 -38.08
CA ALA A 624 13.19 -25.50 -39.14
C ALA A 624 14.52 -24.78 -39.44
N ASN A 625 14.66 -23.52 -38.99
CA ASN A 625 15.84 -22.68 -39.13
C ASN A 625 16.70 -22.67 -37.86
N THR A 626 16.24 -23.25 -36.75
CA THR A 626 16.98 -23.33 -35.48
C THR A 626 17.90 -24.56 -35.43
N LEU A 627 18.71 -24.66 -34.37
CA LEU A 627 19.48 -25.88 -34.07
C LEU A 627 18.60 -27.03 -33.57
N TYR A 628 17.34 -26.74 -33.27
CA TYR A 628 16.36 -27.63 -32.66
C TYR A 628 15.35 -28.18 -33.66
N ALA A 629 15.53 -27.95 -34.97
CA ALA A 629 14.73 -28.53 -36.06
C ALA A 629 14.55 -30.07 -36.03
N ASN A 630 15.31 -30.79 -35.20
CA ASN A 630 15.13 -32.22 -34.98
C ASN A 630 14.13 -32.58 -33.88
N LEU A 631 13.64 -31.58 -33.12
CA LEU A 631 12.63 -31.73 -32.07
C LEU A 631 11.22 -31.69 -32.69
N ASP A 632 11.04 -31.01 -33.83
CA ASP A 632 9.89 -31.17 -34.74
C ASP A 632 10.11 -32.35 -35.73
N ALA A 633 9.86 -33.58 -35.28
CA ALA A 633 9.99 -34.77 -36.13
C ALA A 633 8.79 -34.97 -37.06
N ASN A 634 7.66 -34.31 -36.80
CA ASN A 634 6.41 -34.49 -37.49
C ASN A 634 6.19 -33.45 -38.63
N ASN A 635 6.99 -32.38 -38.62
CA ASN A 635 6.99 -31.25 -39.54
C ASN A 635 5.71 -30.42 -39.50
N ASP A 636 5.22 -30.11 -38.31
CA ASP A 636 4.10 -29.17 -38.09
C ASP A 636 4.52 -27.81 -37.53
N GLY A 637 5.82 -27.60 -37.26
CA GLY A 637 6.37 -26.31 -36.83
C GLY A 637 6.53 -26.18 -35.32
N ILE A 638 5.98 -27.12 -34.55
CA ILE A 638 5.99 -27.09 -33.09
C ILE A 638 6.90 -28.20 -32.58
N ILE A 639 7.53 -28.00 -31.43
CA ILE A 639 8.29 -29.07 -30.76
C ILE A 639 7.41 -30.30 -30.46
N ASP A 640 7.90 -31.52 -30.74
CA ASP A 640 7.17 -32.77 -30.44
C ASP A 640 7.23 -33.15 -28.93
N ASP A 641 6.84 -32.23 -28.05
CA ASP A 641 6.70 -32.44 -26.61
C ASP A 641 5.34 -31.95 -26.10
N ASN A 642 5.02 -32.24 -24.84
CA ASN A 642 3.78 -31.77 -24.19
C ASN A 642 3.89 -31.75 -22.66
N THR A 643 5.11 -31.62 -22.17
CA THR A 643 5.41 -31.53 -20.75
C THR A 643 6.15 -30.24 -20.51
N ASP A 644 5.60 -29.45 -19.61
CA ASP A 644 6.18 -28.26 -19.01
C ASP A 644 5.99 -28.47 -17.50
N SER A 645 7.11 -28.61 -16.79
CA SER A 645 7.14 -29.11 -15.41
C SER A 645 7.00 -28.00 -14.36
N ASP A 646 7.45 -26.79 -14.69
CA ASP A 646 7.47 -25.57 -13.90
C ASP A 646 6.42 -24.56 -14.33
N GLY A 647 5.86 -24.67 -15.53
CA GLY A 647 4.74 -23.85 -15.98
C GLY A 647 5.18 -22.50 -16.57
N ASP A 648 6.33 -22.45 -17.23
CA ASP A 648 6.92 -21.25 -17.82
C ASP A 648 6.74 -21.17 -19.35
N GLY A 649 5.99 -22.12 -19.94
CA GLY A 649 5.73 -22.18 -21.38
C GLY A 649 6.84 -22.85 -22.19
N ILE A 650 8.00 -23.11 -21.59
CA ILE A 650 9.11 -23.79 -22.27
C ILE A 650 8.98 -25.30 -22.05
N LEU A 651 8.71 -26.06 -23.11
CA LEU A 651 8.58 -27.53 -22.95
C LEU A 651 9.90 -28.20 -22.50
N ASP A 652 9.79 -29.18 -21.59
CA ASP A 652 10.88 -29.97 -20.95
C ASP A 652 11.95 -30.48 -21.96
N LEU A 653 11.57 -30.75 -23.21
CA LEU A 653 12.49 -31.24 -24.24
C LEU A 653 13.45 -30.16 -24.75
N PHE A 654 13.06 -28.89 -24.67
CA PHE A 654 13.85 -27.72 -25.02
C PHE A 654 14.45 -27.03 -23.81
N ASP A 655 13.73 -27.02 -22.69
CA ASP A 655 14.16 -26.43 -21.43
C ASP A 655 15.44 -27.08 -20.85
N THR A 656 16.26 -26.24 -20.21
CA THR A 656 17.50 -26.61 -19.55
C THR A 656 17.37 -26.89 -18.05
N ASP A 657 16.27 -26.46 -17.40
CA ASP A 657 15.98 -26.74 -15.99
C ASP A 657 14.47 -26.80 -15.71
N ASP A 658 13.87 -27.99 -15.85
CA ASP A 658 12.42 -28.29 -15.65
C ASP A 658 11.91 -28.11 -14.18
N SER A 659 12.46 -27.14 -13.44
CA SER A 659 12.13 -26.83 -12.06
C SER A 659 12.23 -25.35 -11.67
N SER A 660 12.65 -24.48 -12.58
CA SER A 660 12.85 -23.04 -12.35
C SER A 660 12.35 -22.28 -13.57
N PHE A 661 11.53 -21.24 -13.38
CA PHE A 661 11.07 -20.35 -14.46
C PHE A 661 12.24 -19.85 -15.32
N GLY A 662 12.02 -19.87 -16.64
CA GLY A 662 13.02 -19.60 -17.66
C GLY A 662 13.81 -20.87 -18.02
N SER A 663 14.67 -20.74 -19.02
CA SER A 663 15.66 -21.77 -19.41
C SER A 663 17.07 -21.36 -18.94
N PRO A 664 17.37 -21.26 -17.62
CA PRO A 664 18.57 -20.63 -17.10
C PRO A 664 19.86 -21.32 -17.57
N ARG A 665 20.74 -20.54 -18.21
CA ARG A 665 22.00 -21.07 -18.77
C ARG A 665 23.21 -20.66 -17.94
N ASP A 666 24.02 -21.63 -17.49
CA ASP A 666 25.28 -21.32 -16.78
C ASP A 666 26.30 -20.63 -17.72
N ILE A 667 26.34 -19.30 -17.61
CA ILE A 667 27.18 -18.42 -18.42
C ILE A 667 28.69 -18.62 -18.20
N ASP A 668 29.10 -19.10 -17.02
CA ASP A 668 30.50 -19.41 -16.67
C ASP A 668 30.98 -20.72 -17.34
N THR A 669 30.06 -21.54 -17.84
CA THR A 669 30.36 -22.80 -18.54
C THR A 669 30.00 -22.80 -20.02
N LYS A 670 29.43 -21.69 -20.54
CA LYS A 670 29.06 -21.48 -21.94
C LYS A 670 30.31 -21.55 -22.85
N LEU A 671 30.59 -22.76 -23.37
CA LEU A 671 31.63 -23.01 -24.39
C LEU A 671 31.10 -22.81 -25.82
N GLN A 672 29.82 -22.49 -25.96
CA GLN A 672 29.11 -22.32 -27.23
C GLN A 672 28.78 -20.84 -27.43
N VAL A 673 29.30 -20.30 -28.52
CA VAL A 673 28.95 -18.97 -29.02
C VAL A 673 27.73 -19.17 -29.90
N TYR A 674 26.57 -18.64 -29.50
CA TYR A 674 25.44 -18.49 -30.40
C TYR A 674 25.81 -17.40 -31.41
N PHE A 675 25.47 -17.64 -32.67
CA PHE A 675 25.69 -16.70 -33.77
C PHE A 675 24.35 -16.59 -34.49
N ASP A 676 23.36 -16.06 -33.77
CA ASP A 676 22.09 -15.57 -34.33
C ASP A 676 22.30 -14.29 -35.17
N GLY A 677 23.45 -13.62 -34.98
CA GLY A 677 23.81 -12.37 -35.64
C GLY A 677 23.81 -11.15 -34.71
N ARG A 678 23.40 -11.33 -33.46
CA ARG A 678 23.57 -10.42 -32.32
C ARG A 678 24.80 -10.88 -31.51
N ASN A 679 25.21 -10.08 -30.53
CA ASN A 679 26.60 -10.04 -30.06
C ASN A 679 26.69 -10.31 -28.56
N ASP A 680 26.40 -11.56 -28.18
CA ASP A 680 26.17 -12.10 -26.83
C ASP A 680 27.47 -12.23 -25.99
N TYR A 681 28.36 -11.23 -26.04
CA TYR A 681 29.64 -11.29 -25.33
C TYR A 681 29.57 -10.74 -23.90
N ILE A 682 30.03 -11.54 -22.93
CA ILE A 682 30.60 -11.03 -21.68
C ILE A 682 31.88 -10.23 -21.96
N GLN A 683 31.93 -9.00 -21.45
CA GLN A 683 33.18 -8.24 -21.29
C GLN A 683 33.97 -8.78 -20.08
N ASP A 684 34.88 -9.73 -20.28
CA ASP A 684 35.86 -10.08 -19.23
C ASP A 684 36.85 -8.91 -19.04
N ALA A 685 36.78 -8.29 -17.87
CA ALA A 685 37.72 -7.29 -17.42
C ALA A 685 39.08 -7.87 -16.99
N SER A 686 39.78 -8.68 -17.82
CA SER A 686 41.24 -8.87 -17.68
C SER A 686 41.94 -9.71 -18.77
N LEU A 687 42.10 -9.16 -19.98
CA LEU A 687 43.12 -9.66 -20.92
C LEU A 687 44.07 -8.55 -21.41
N THR A 688 44.87 -8.01 -20.49
CA THR A 688 46.14 -7.39 -20.83
C THR A 688 47.28 -8.35 -20.49
N SER A 689 47.80 -9.07 -21.49
CA SER A 689 49.14 -9.65 -21.47
C SER A 689 50.20 -8.65 -21.90
#